data_AF-A0A5B6TII8-F1
#
_entry.id   AF-A0A5B6TII8-F1
#
_cell.length_a   1.000
_cell.length_b   1.000
_cell.length_c   1.000
_cell.angle_alpha   90.00
_cell.angle_beta   90.00
_cell.angle_gamma   90.00
#
_symmetry.space_group_name_H-M   'P 1'
#
loop_
_entity.id
_entity.type
_entity.pdbx_description
1 polymer ?
#
loop_
_entity_poly.entity_id
_entity_poly.type
_entity_poly.pdbx_seq_one_letter_code
_entity_poly.pdbx_strand_id
1 'polypeptide(L)'
;MERKFLENDPQELERFKERIDLVEYAQKQGYQIMAQGKREDWQHLEKGGEHIIVTRKDDKQVYFNPGDDRDKGTIIDFVKTRESKNLGEVRQHLREYLNEYPEPQRTYAAAPARLDGLPVGKPKGHGGTATETEEEKRTRLISEVLGVKRELTDRAYLYSRSLTDETIDSPAFQGRVFTTEKNEHGFRNTAFPLYNEHGLASVEQKNTGYKNLLELPKDGIWVSHPTQGKGTPIERLVLNESAIDSMSYHQLKNDGKNTMYIATAGTVTERQTALIQRVIDKQNPQEVILADDRDAGGRRFNINYLNDLQPARPFKELANQEAYSEASRPVQWHATTGRYHANLRVEYHHENSQEGVERIKYLTGQVERINSVQEEPSIEMKVQRSTEKDTVIKLSVAKADTAQLEVISQELYRQREQLRPEQERHPVNFIRVEYPIAKDYNRDLELASQGLSSSQIQAQATQDEREREAQRLHKEQLRAEAQRLEQAQYLLQLQQSNDAQDRRLQHKEVHQDKAILATSSAVSAKTDAGQRLPAKEQLDGPGSEKELIIKVEERDKGTGAKGQAEAVKDTVERSGAKVGDIQSTSTNGLRHSEMKVAYRTDDPEIGKISKTLDAIGNQKGNDVVEHHSDRTERRNIASNMENYRPSQQEITR
;
A
#
# COMPACT_ATOMS: atom_id res chain seq x y z
N MET A 1 51.16 5.75 -13.17
CA MET A 1 50.17 4.79 -12.63
C MET A 1 49.00 5.62 -12.16
N GLU A 2 48.03 5.83 -13.04
CA GLU A 2 46.92 6.77 -12.87
C GLU A 2 45.93 6.26 -11.83
N ARG A 3 45.61 7.09 -10.83
CA ARG A 3 44.59 6.80 -9.83
C ARG A 3 43.22 7.17 -10.40
N LYS A 4 42.37 6.16 -10.62
CA LYS A 4 40.96 6.34 -10.96
C LYS A 4 40.23 6.97 -9.76
N PHE A 5 39.59 8.11 -9.99
CA PHE A 5 38.50 8.60 -9.15
C PHE A 5 37.35 7.60 -9.23
N LEU A 6 36.90 7.07 -8.08
CA LEU A 6 35.67 6.27 -8.02
C LEU A 6 34.49 7.25 -8.04
N GLU A 7 33.89 7.37 -9.22
CA GLU A 7 32.59 7.98 -9.48
C GLU A 7 31.50 7.26 -8.66
N ASN A 8 30.41 7.95 -8.30
CA ASN A 8 29.31 7.36 -7.52
C ASN A 8 28.58 6.28 -8.33
N ASP A 9 29.08 5.06 -8.26
CA ASP A 9 28.53 3.88 -8.92
C ASP A 9 27.04 3.70 -8.55
N PRO A 10 26.12 3.58 -9.53
CA PRO A 10 24.73 3.19 -9.28
C PRO A 10 24.60 1.86 -8.51
N GLN A 11 25.59 0.98 -8.64
CA GLN A 11 25.66 -0.29 -7.92
C GLN A 11 26.05 -0.13 -6.45
N GLU A 12 26.53 1.04 -6.01
CA GLU A 12 26.92 1.27 -4.62
C GLU A 12 25.76 1.14 -3.64
N LEU A 13 24.58 1.68 -4.00
CA LEU A 13 23.39 1.54 -3.16
C LEU A 13 22.96 0.08 -3.07
N GLU A 14 23.10 -0.67 -4.16
CA GLU A 14 22.82 -2.10 -4.18
C GLU A 14 23.83 -2.88 -3.32
N ARG A 15 25.11 -2.50 -3.40
CA ARG A 15 26.18 -3.02 -2.55
C ARG A 15 25.90 -2.77 -1.08
N PHE A 16 25.39 -1.60 -0.69
CA PHE A 16 25.01 -1.35 0.71
C PHE A 16 23.87 -2.26 1.15
N LYS A 17 22.83 -2.44 0.33
CA LYS A 17 21.71 -3.34 0.64
C LYS A 17 22.13 -4.80 0.77
N GLU A 18 23.18 -5.21 0.05
CA GLU A 18 23.71 -6.57 0.04
C GLU A 18 24.72 -6.83 1.15
N ARG A 19 25.62 -5.86 1.43
CA ARG A 19 26.75 -6.06 2.36
C ARG A 19 26.46 -5.66 3.79
N ILE A 20 25.52 -4.75 4.03
CA ILE A 20 25.22 -4.26 5.38
C ILE A 20 24.10 -5.09 5.97
N ASP A 21 24.40 -5.73 7.10
CA ASP A 21 23.39 -6.34 7.94
C ASP A 21 22.62 -5.24 8.69
N LEU A 22 21.35 -5.07 8.33
CA LEU A 22 20.43 -4.09 8.89
C LEU A 22 20.10 -4.37 10.36
N VAL A 23 20.07 -5.64 10.78
CA VAL A 23 19.85 -6.00 12.19
C VAL A 23 21.07 -5.56 13.01
N GLU A 24 22.28 -5.92 12.56
CA GLU A 24 23.52 -5.51 13.23
C GLU A 24 23.65 -3.97 13.29
N TYR A 25 23.35 -3.31 12.17
CA TYR A 25 23.36 -1.86 12.10
C TYR A 25 22.37 -1.24 13.10
N ALA A 26 21.12 -1.70 13.11
CA ALA A 26 20.10 -1.19 14.02
C ALA A 26 20.48 -1.44 15.50
N GLN A 27 21.09 -2.58 15.83
CA GLN A 27 21.58 -2.85 17.18
C GLN A 27 22.66 -1.86 17.63
N LYS A 28 23.61 -1.50 16.74
CA LYS A 28 24.61 -0.45 17.02
C LYS A 28 23.97 0.92 17.23
N GLN A 29 22.84 1.18 16.59
CA GLN A 29 22.02 2.37 16.81
C GLN A 29 21.16 2.30 18.08
N GLY A 30 21.28 1.23 18.89
CA GLY A 30 20.62 1.07 20.18
C GLY A 30 19.28 0.34 20.14
N TYR A 31 18.93 -0.31 19.01
CA TYR A 31 17.78 -1.20 18.97
C TYR A 31 18.11 -2.55 19.65
N GLN A 32 17.14 -3.10 20.36
CA GLN A 32 17.26 -4.39 21.03
C GLN A 32 16.38 -5.41 20.32
N ILE A 33 16.90 -6.61 20.07
CA ILE A 33 16.10 -7.70 19.50
C ILE A 33 15.15 -8.20 20.59
N MET A 34 13.85 -8.06 20.33
CA MET A 34 12.78 -8.48 21.24
C MET A 34 12.32 -9.90 20.93
N ALA A 35 12.29 -10.24 19.64
CA ALA A 35 11.93 -11.57 19.16
C ALA A 35 12.59 -11.84 17.80
N GLN A 36 12.78 -13.11 17.46
CA GLN A 36 13.28 -13.52 16.15
C GLN A 36 12.70 -14.89 15.75
N GLY A 37 12.59 -15.11 14.44
CA GLY A 37 12.17 -16.40 13.88
C GLY A 37 13.17 -17.52 14.16
N LYS A 38 12.71 -18.78 14.16
CA LYS A 38 13.55 -19.97 14.47
C LYS A 38 14.73 -20.14 13.50
N ARG A 39 14.67 -19.54 12.31
CA ARG A 39 15.73 -19.55 11.30
C ARG A 39 16.32 -18.16 11.03
N GLU A 40 16.06 -17.19 11.92
CA GLU A 40 16.47 -15.78 11.73
C GLU A 40 15.94 -15.19 10.41
N ASP A 41 14.81 -15.71 9.95
CA ASP A 41 14.07 -15.27 8.76
C ASP A 41 13.39 -13.90 8.97
N TRP A 42 13.12 -13.57 10.24
CA TRP A 42 12.73 -12.24 10.68
C TRP A 42 13.26 -11.93 12.08
N GLN A 43 13.44 -10.64 12.37
CA GLN A 43 13.86 -10.10 13.66
C GLN A 43 13.00 -8.89 14.02
N HIS A 44 12.37 -8.92 15.18
CA HIS A 44 11.67 -7.78 15.76
C HIS A 44 12.64 -7.04 16.67
N LEU A 45 12.87 -5.76 16.38
CA LEU A 45 13.70 -4.88 17.18
C LEU A 45 12.89 -3.73 17.77
N GLU A 46 13.33 -3.26 18.94
CA GLU A 46 12.73 -2.14 19.66
C GLU A 46 13.78 -1.12 20.13
N LYS A 47 13.45 0.17 20.02
CA LYS A 47 14.21 1.27 20.64
C LYS A 47 13.24 2.35 21.15
N GLY A 48 13.16 2.54 22.46
CA GLY A 48 12.34 3.61 23.05
C GLY A 48 10.86 3.57 22.66
N GLY A 49 10.27 2.37 22.55
CA GLY A 49 8.88 2.16 22.13
C GLY A 49 8.64 2.16 20.61
N GLU A 50 9.67 2.42 19.80
CA GLU A 50 9.61 2.22 18.36
C GLU A 50 9.88 0.75 18.02
N HIS A 51 9.00 0.14 17.21
CA HIS A 51 9.13 -1.25 16.79
C HIS A 51 9.41 -1.35 15.30
N ILE A 52 10.41 -2.15 14.93
CA ILE A 52 10.71 -2.48 13.54
C ILE A 52 10.83 -3.99 13.38
N ILE A 53 10.39 -4.51 12.24
CA ILE A 53 10.57 -5.91 11.87
C ILE A 53 11.48 -5.94 10.65
N VAL A 54 12.62 -6.60 10.78
CA VAL A 54 13.57 -6.85 9.70
C VAL A 54 13.31 -8.25 9.17
N THR A 55 13.23 -8.41 7.84
CA THR A 55 13.06 -9.69 7.16
C THR A 55 14.02 -9.78 5.97
N ARG A 56 14.28 -10.99 5.49
CA ARG A 56 15.11 -11.20 4.29
C ARG A 56 14.22 -11.37 3.05
N LYS A 57 14.52 -10.62 1.98
CA LYS A 57 13.83 -10.67 0.69
C LYS A 57 14.84 -10.56 -0.46
N ASP A 58 14.84 -11.53 -1.38
CA ASP A 58 15.67 -11.56 -2.59
C ASP A 58 17.14 -11.16 -2.32
N ASP A 59 17.75 -11.86 -1.35
CA ASP A 59 19.11 -11.68 -0.81
C ASP A 59 19.41 -10.38 -0.03
N LYS A 60 18.42 -9.51 0.18
CA LYS A 60 18.57 -8.25 0.92
C LYS A 60 17.75 -8.26 2.20
N GLN A 61 18.19 -7.49 3.19
CA GLN A 61 17.37 -7.24 4.38
C GLN A 61 16.51 -5.99 4.15
N VAL A 62 15.22 -6.15 4.45
CA VAL A 62 14.26 -5.06 4.45
C VAL A 62 13.64 -4.96 5.83
N TYR A 63 13.37 -3.75 6.29
CA TYR A 63 12.61 -3.51 7.49
C TYR A 63 11.24 -2.94 7.15
N PHE A 64 10.31 -3.11 8.07
CA PHE A 64 9.08 -2.34 8.12
C PHE A 64 8.72 -2.01 9.56
N ASN A 65 8.15 -0.83 9.78
CA ASN A 65 7.58 -0.42 11.04
C ASN A 65 6.08 -0.77 11.05
N PRO A 66 5.60 -1.66 11.93
CA PRO A 66 4.17 -2.00 12.00
C PRO A 66 3.26 -0.81 12.35
N GLY A 67 3.82 0.26 12.94
CA GLY A 67 3.09 1.48 13.28
C GLY A 67 3.13 2.56 12.20
N ASP A 68 3.87 2.36 11.11
CA ASP A 68 3.99 3.32 10.01
C ASP A 68 4.33 2.64 8.68
N ASP A 69 3.34 2.54 7.80
CA ASP A 69 3.47 1.87 6.49
C ASP A 69 4.40 2.58 5.50
N ARG A 70 4.81 3.83 5.74
CA ARG A 70 5.86 4.52 4.95
C ARG A 70 7.26 4.22 5.46
N ASP A 71 7.35 3.83 6.72
CA ASP A 71 8.60 3.59 7.39
C ASP A 71 9.03 2.13 7.19
N LYS A 72 9.45 1.87 5.96
CA LYS A 72 9.88 0.55 5.52
C LYS A 72 10.83 0.69 4.35
N GLY A 73 11.66 -0.32 4.16
CA GLY A 73 12.58 -0.35 3.04
C GLY A 73 13.87 -1.04 3.43
N THR A 74 14.95 -0.58 2.86
CA THR A 74 16.28 -1.16 3.04
C THR A 74 17.08 -0.40 4.10
N ILE A 75 18.34 -0.78 4.32
CA ILE A 75 19.28 -0.01 5.14
C ILE A 75 19.36 1.46 4.73
N ILE A 76 19.23 1.78 3.44
CA ILE A 76 19.25 3.18 2.96
C ILE A 76 18.06 3.94 3.54
N ASP A 77 16.87 3.36 3.44
CA ASP A 77 15.63 3.95 3.91
C ASP A 77 15.63 4.06 5.45
N PHE A 78 16.24 3.08 6.12
CA PHE A 78 16.42 3.06 7.56
C PHE A 78 17.28 4.25 8.05
N VAL A 79 18.48 4.42 7.48
CA VAL A 79 19.38 5.53 7.83
C VAL A 79 18.75 6.87 7.45
N LYS A 80 18.14 6.96 6.26
CA LYS A 80 17.47 8.17 5.80
C LYS A 80 16.40 8.62 6.79
N THR A 81 15.59 7.69 7.27
CA THR A 81 14.45 8.00 8.14
C THR A 81 14.87 8.31 9.58
N ARG A 82 15.84 7.56 10.16
CA ARG A 82 16.23 7.75 11.57
C ARG A 82 17.23 8.87 11.80
N GLU A 83 18.05 9.18 10.81
CA GLU A 83 19.11 10.18 10.94
C GLU A 83 18.78 11.47 10.19
N SER A 84 17.61 11.54 9.56
CA SER A 84 17.13 12.68 8.77
C SER A 84 18.14 13.14 7.70
N LYS A 85 18.91 12.18 7.15
CA LYS A 85 19.97 12.42 6.17
C LYS A 85 19.43 12.39 4.74
N ASN A 86 19.95 13.25 3.86
CA ASN A 86 19.68 13.11 2.42
C ASN A 86 20.47 11.93 1.82
N LEU A 87 20.15 11.51 0.59
CA LEU A 87 20.77 10.32 -0.03
C LEU A 87 22.30 10.41 -0.15
N GLY A 88 22.85 11.61 -0.36
CA GLY A 88 24.29 11.83 -0.42
C GLY A 88 24.97 11.63 0.94
N GLU A 89 24.35 12.15 2.01
CA GLU A 89 24.79 11.95 3.39
C GLU A 89 24.65 10.49 3.84
N VAL A 90 23.58 9.80 3.41
CA VAL A 90 23.41 8.36 3.66
C VAL A 90 24.55 7.56 3.01
N ARG A 91 24.94 7.89 1.77
CA ARG A 91 26.09 7.23 1.12
C ARG A 91 27.39 7.45 1.91
N GLN A 92 27.67 8.68 2.34
CA GLN A 92 28.86 8.98 3.13
C GLN A 92 28.86 8.21 4.45
N HIS A 93 27.73 8.22 5.15
CA HIS A 93 27.58 7.52 6.41
C HIS A 93 27.75 6.00 6.29
N LEU A 94 27.17 5.40 5.24
CA LEU A 94 27.28 3.95 5.03
C LEU A 94 28.68 3.54 4.53
N ARG A 95 29.44 4.42 3.86
CA ARG A 95 30.87 4.19 3.56
C ARG A 95 31.71 4.19 4.83
N GLU A 96 31.48 5.15 5.71
CA GLU A 96 32.14 5.23 7.02
C GLU A 96 31.85 3.97 7.84
N TYR A 97 30.59 3.51 7.85
CA TYR A 97 30.19 2.29 8.53
C TYR A 97 30.92 1.04 8.01
N LEU A 98 31.16 0.95 6.69
CA LEU A 98 31.93 -0.14 6.09
C LEU A 98 33.45 0.02 6.24
N ASN A 99 33.92 1.06 6.94
CA ASN A 99 35.33 1.40 7.12
C ASN A 99 36.07 1.63 5.79
N GLU A 100 35.34 2.04 4.75
CA GLU A 100 35.86 2.37 3.43
C GLU A 100 36.33 3.84 3.44
N TYR A 101 37.49 4.13 4.04
CA TYR A 101 38.06 5.49 4.07
C TYR A 101 38.89 5.82 2.82
N PRO A 102 38.78 7.06 2.31
CA PRO A 102 39.73 7.67 1.38
C PRO A 102 40.80 8.48 2.14
N GLU A 103 42.10 8.35 1.83
CA GLU A 103 43.16 9.20 2.44
C GLU A 103 44.34 9.45 1.47
N PRO A 104 45.08 10.59 1.49
CA PRO A 104 44.77 11.94 2.03
C PRO A 104 44.99 13.14 1.05
N GLN A 105 44.29 14.23 1.40
CA GLN A 105 44.51 15.70 1.29
C GLN A 105 45.43 16.40 0.25
N ARG A 106 44.79 17.33 -0.48
CA ARG A 106 45.14 18.71 -0.91
C ARG A 106 46.60 19.08 -1.23
N THR A 107 46.82 19.40 -2.51
CA THR A 107 47.63 20.55 -2.93
C THR A 107 46.80 21.47 -3.83
N TYR A 108 46.63 22.71 -3.39
CA TYR A 108 46.12 23.78 -4.23
C TYR A 108 47.19 24.13 -5.27
N ALA A 109 46.86 24.01 -6.55
CA ALA A 109 47.60 24.67 -7.62
C ALA A 109 46.60 25.23 -8.63
N ALA A 110 46.89 26.45 -9.05
CA ALA A 110 46.02 27.44 -9.68
C ALA A 110 45.20 26.95 -10.88
N ALA A 111 44.03 27.56 -11.05
CA ALA A 111 43.28 27.49 -12.30
C ALA A 111 44.11 28.08 -13.46
N PRO A 112 44.05 27.46 -14.65
CA PRO A 112 44.12 28.20 -15.89
C PRO A 112 42.79 28.12 -16.65
N ALA A 113 42.29 29.33 -16.94
CA ALA A 113 41.63 29.78 -18.15
C ALA A 113 40.54 28.90 -18.80
N ARG A 114 39.34 29.49 -18.88
CA ARG A 114 38.47 29.32 -20.05
C ARG A 114 39.28 29.59 -21.32
N LEU A 115 39.21 28.71 -22.32
CA LEU A 115 38.98 29.07 -23.73
C LEU A 115 38.86 27.79 -24.59
N ASP A 116 37.82 27.78 -25.41
CA ASP A 116 37.73 27.29 -26.79
C ASP A 116 38.60 26.12 -27.27
N GLY A 117 37.93 25.10 -27.81
CA GLY A 117 38.54 24.22 -28.80
C GLY A 117 38.01 22.80 -28.78
N LEU A 118 36.88 22.57 -29.46
CA LEU A 118 36.58 21.25 -30.02
C LEU A 118 37.75 20.77 -30.88
N PRO A 119 38.27 19.53 -30.70
CA PRO A 119 38.86 18.79 -31.80
C PRO A 119 37.76 17.95 -32.44
N VAL A 120 37.36 18.40 -33.63
CA VAL A 120 36.71 17.58 -34.64
C VAL A 120 37.59 16.37 -34.93
N GLY A 121 37.17 15.18 -34.47
CA GLY A 121 37.71 13.90 -34.89
C GLY A 121 36.78 13.25 -35.91
N LYS A 122 37.18 13.25 -37.19
CA LYS A 122 36.45 12.61 -38.29
C LYS A 122 36.37 11.07 -38.14
N PRO A 123 35.34 10.44 -38.74
CA PRO A 123 34.92 9.07 -38.46
C PRO A 123 35.72 8.03 -39.25
N LYS A 124 35.86 6.82 -38.69
CA LYS A 124 36.11 5.59 -39.47
C LYS A 124 34.80 4.82 -39.55
N GLY A 125 34.24 4.79 -40.75
CA GLY A 125 32.94 4.21 -41.02
C GLY A 125 32.97 2.70 -41.21
N HIS A 126 31.84 2.09 -40.90
CA HIS A 126 31.25 1.00 -41.68
C HIS A 126 29.73 1.13 -41.61
N GLY A 127 29.08 1.15 -42.78
CA GLY A 127 27.68 0.78 -43.00
C GLY A 127 26.61 1.70 -42.42
N GLY A 128 25.93 2.46 -43.27
CA GLY A 128 24.93 3.43 -42.87
C GLY A 128 23.73 2.85 -42.13
N THR A 129 23.41 3.47 -41.01
CA THR A 129 22.04 3.76 -40.57
C THR A 129 22.06 5.18 -39.99
N ALA A 130 21.06 5.99 -40.35
CA ALA A 130 20.90 7.32 -39.78
C ALA A 130 20.88 7.21 -38.25
N THR A 131 21.60 8.09 -37.55
CA THR A 131 21.59 8.14 -36.08
C THR A 131 20.18 8.51 -35.64
N GLU A 132 19.41 7.51 -35.25
CA GLU A 132 18.03 7.63 -34.76
C GLU A 132 18.01 8.67 -33.62
N THR A 133 17.18 9.70 -33.77
CA THR A 133 16.99 10.73 -32.75
C THR A 133 16.40 10.11 -31.48
N GLU A 134 16.62 10.70 -30.30
CA GLU A 134 16.05 10.19 -29.04
C GLU A 134 14.50 10.16 -29.08
N GLU A 135 13.89 11.02 -29.87
CA GLU A 135 12.44 11.04 -30.13
C GLU A 135 11.99 9.86 -31.00
N GLU A 136 12.78 9.48 -32.01
CA GLU A 136 12.54 8.27 -32.83
C GLU A 136 12.78 6.99 -32.03
N LYS A 137 13.83 6.92 -31.19
CA LYS A 137 14.08 5.79 -30.28
C LYS A 137 12.95 5.61 -29.27
N ARG A 138 12.48 6.71 -28.64
CA ARG A 138 11.37 6.70 -27.69
C ARG A 138 10.07 6.27 -28.37
N THR A 139 9.81 6.76 -29.58
CA THR A 139 8.65 6.36 -30.39
C THR A 139 8.71 4.89 -30.82
N ARG A 140 9.91 4.38 -31.15
CA ARG A 140 10.15 2.96 -31.44
C ARG A 140 9.91 2.07 -30.23
N LEU A 141 10.47 2.42 -29.06
CA LEU A 141 10.24 1.71 -27.79
C LEU A 141 8.76 1.69 -27.40
N ILE A 142 8.04 2.79 -27.59
CA ILE A 142 6.57 2.84 -27.44
C ILE A 142 5.90 1.87 -28.42
N SER A 143 6.25 1.87 -29.71
CA SER A 143 5.65 0.93 -30.67
C SER A 143 5.99 -0.54 -30.41
N GLU A 144 7.19 -0.83 -29.90
CA GLU A 144 7.72 -2.19 -29.70
C GLU A 144 7.23 -2.81 -28.38
N VAL A 145 7.04 -1.99 -27.33
CA VAL A 145 6.50 -2.45 -26.03
C VAL A 145 4.97 -2.57 -26.05
N LEU A 146 4.27 -1.86 -26.96
CA LEU A 146 2.82 -1.68 -26.86
C LEU A 146 2.02 -2.04 -28.10
N GLY A 147 2.65 -2.33 -29.24
CA GLY A 147 1.94 -2.48 -30.51
C GLY A 147 1.02 -1.28 -30.77
N VAL A 148 1.48 -0.04 -30.62
CA VAL A 148 0.66 1.16 -30.88
C VAL A 148 0.99 1.67 -32.26
N LYS A 149 -0.04 2.05 -33.04
CA LYS A 149 0.19 2.98 -34.15
C LYS A 149 0.77 4.28 -33.58
N ARG A 150 1.66 4.91 -34.34
CA ARG A 150 2.41 6.13 -33.94
C ARG A 150 1.54 7.33 -33.54
N GLU A 151 0.23 7.28 -33.76
CA GLU A 151 -0.69 8.42 -33.65
C GLU A 151 -2.05 7.99 -33.06
N LEU A 152 -2.74 8.94 -32.41
CA LEU A 152 -4.13 8.82 -32.00
C LEU A 152 -5.02 8.75 -33.25
N THR A 153 -5.41 7.53 -33.64
CA THR A 153 -6.18 7.26 -34.87
C THR A 153 -7.66 6.97 -34.58
N ASP A 154 -7.98 6.54 -33.37
CA ASP A 154 -9.34 6.34 -32.89
C ASP A 154 -9.61 7.29 -31.71
N ARG A 155 -10.51 8.24 -31.93
CA ARG A 155 -10.91 9.27 -30.97
C ARG A 155 -12.25 8.97 -30.29
N ALA A 156 -12.92 7.87 -30.65
CA ALA A 156 -14.29 7.60 -30.20
C ALA A 156 -14.42 7.57 -28.67
N TYR A 157 -13.43 7.01 -27.98
CA TYR A 157 -13.41 7.01 -26.52
C TYR A 157 -13.28 8.44 -25.95
N LEU A 158 -12.41 9.29 -26.50
CA LEU A 158 -12.24 10.67 -26.04
C LEU A 158 -13.51 11.50 -26.29
N TYR A 159 -14.17 11.33 -27.44
CA TYR A 159 -15.46 11.97 -27.70
C TYR A 159 -16.55 11.49 -26.75
N SER A 160 -16.57 10.21 -26.38
CA SER A 160 -17.51 9.70 -25.37
C SER A 160 -17.31 10.35 -24.00
N ARG A 161 -16.14 10.96 -23.77
CA ARG A 161 -15.76 11.71 -22.56
C ARG A 161 -15.96 13.22 -22.71
N SER A 162 -16.71 13.66 -23.72
CA SER A 162 -16.99 15.07 -24.03
C SER A 162 -15.77 15.93 -24.37
N LEU A 163 -14.62 15.30 -24.67
CA LEU A 163 -13.43 16.02 -25.13
C LEU A 163 -13.59 16.42 -26.59
N THR A 164 -13.36 17.69 -26.91
CA THR A 164 -13.45 18.24 -28.26
C THR A 164 -12.16 18.06 -29.04
N ASP A 165 -12.21 18.17 -30.37
CA ASP A 165 -10.99 18.19 -31.19
C ASP A 165 -10.06 19.35 -30.84
N GLU A 166 -10.61 20.52 -30.48
CA GLU A 166 -9.80 21.65 -30.01
C GLU A 166 -8.92 21.26 -28.81
N THR A 167 -9.51 20.55 -27.85
CA THR A 167 -8.75 20.01 -26.72
C THR A 167 -7.81 18.90 -27.16
N ILE A 168 -8.27 17.90 -27.92
CA ILE A 168 -7.45 16.73 -28.31
C ILE A 168 -6.22 17.16 -29.12
N ASP A 169 -6.39 18.12 -30.02
CA ASP A 169 -5.35 18.63 -30.93
C ASP A 169 -4.51 19.76 -30.32
N SER A 170 -4.81 20.17 -29.09
CA SER A 170 -4.03 21.16 -28.35
C SER A 170 -2.54 20.79 -28.31
N PRO A 171 -1.60 21.76 -28.43
CA PRO A 171 -0.17 21.50 -28.35
C PRO A 171 0.25 20.72 -27.10
N ALA A 172 -0.52 20.82 -26.01
CA ALA A 172 -0.28 20.10 -24.77
C ALA A 172 -0.38 18.56 -24.94
N PHE A 173 -1.28 18.05 -25.78
CA PHE A 173 -1.62 16.63 -25.82
C PHE A 173 -1.14 15.90 -27.08
N GLN A 174 -0.64 16.64 -28.07
CA GLN A 174 -0.02 16.06 -29.26
C GLN A 174 1.13 15.12 -28.88
N GLY A 175 1.11 13.89 -29.39
CA GLY A 175 2.10 12.86 -29.09
C GLY A 175 2.10 12.38 -27.64
N ARG A 176 0.99 12.60 -26.89
CA ARG A 176 0.82 12.16 -25.49
C ARG A 176 -0.34 11.20 -25.28
N VAL A 177 -1.18 11.02 -26.29
CA VAL A 177 -2.32 10.10 -26.29
C VAL A 177 -2.25 9.28 -27.57
N PHE A 178 -2.49 7.97 -27.47
CA PHE A 178 -2.27 7.02 -28.57
C PHE A 178 -3.42 6.03 -28.71
N THR A 179 -3.48 5.33 -29.85
CA THR A 179 -4.44 4.24 -30.10
C THR A 179 -3.72 2.90 -30.21
N THR A 180 -4.01 1.96 -29.32
CA THR A 180 -3.41 0.62 -29.35
C THR A 180 -3.73 -0.14 -30.64
N GLU A 181 -2.91 -1.15 -30.94
CA GLU A 181 -3.32 -2.22 -31.83
C GLU A 181 -4.58 -2.91 -31.32
N LYS A 182 -5.21 -3.63 -32.24
CA LYS A 182 -6.33 -4.46 -31.89
C LYS A 182 -5.84 -5.57 -30.96
N ASN A 183 -6.46 -5.69 -29.80
CA ASN A 183 -6.25 -6.85 -28.94
C ASN A 183 -6.83 -8.12 -29.59
N GLU A 184 -6.68 -9.27 -28.92
CA GLU A 184 -7.18 -10.58 -29.37
C GLU A 184 -8.69 -10.60 -29.66
N HIS A 185 -9.44 -9.67 -29.07
CA HIS A 185 -10.88 -9.50 -29.26
C HIS A 185 -11.25 -8.44 -30.30
N GLY A 186 -10.26 -7.87 -31.00
CA GLY A 186 -10.46 -6.89 -32.07
C GLY A 186 -10.66 -5.44 -31.63
N PHE A 187 -10.57 -5.14 -30.33
CA PHE A 187 -10.77 -3.80 -29.79
C PHE A 187 -9.47 -2.99 -29.77
N ARG A 188 -9.58 -1.69 -30.05
CA ARG A 188 -8.52 -0.70 -29.84
C ARG A 188 -8.82 0.09 -28.59
N ASN A 189 -7.79 0.42 -27.83
CA ASN A 189 -7.91 1.23 -26.62
C ASN A 189 -7.20 2.58 -26.81
N THR A 190 -7.65 3.58 -26.05
CA THR A 190 -6.90 4.82 -25.88
C THR A 190 -5.80 4.58 -24.86
N ALA A 191 -4.56 4.92 -25.19
CA ALA A 191 -3.37 4.66 -24.38
C ALA A 191 -2.70 5.96 -23.92
N PHE A 192 -2.37 6.00 -22.64
CA PHE A 192 -1.67 7.09 -21.96
C PHE A 192 -0.36 6.55 -21.39
N PRO A 193 0.79 6.87 -22.02
CA PRO A 193 2.08 6.38 -21.57
C PRO A 193 2.59 7.13 -20.34
N LEU A 194 3.05 6.37 -19.35
CA LEU A 194 3.68 6.85 -18.14
C LEU A 194 5.20 6.76 -18.31
N TYR A 195 5.91 7.85 -18.05
CA TYR A 195 7.37 7.93 -18.19
C TYR A 195 8.04 8.14 -16.85
N ASN A 196 9.22 7.56 -16.70
CA ASN A 196 10.18 7.86 -15.63
C ASN A 196 11.50 8.36 -16.24
N GLU A 197 12.55 8.48 -15.43
CA GLU A 197 13.88 8.95 -15.86
C GLU A 197 14.55 8.03 -16.89
N HIS A 198 14.15 6.76 -16.94
CA HIS A 198 14.70 5.75 -17.84
C HIS A 198 13.88 5.58 -19.13
N GLY A 199 12.78 6.32 -19.28
CA GLY A 199 11.92 6.27 -20.45
C GLY A 199 10.51 5.78 -20.12
N LEU A 200 9.92 4.97 -21.01
CA LEU A 200 8.56 4.46 -20.83
C LEU A 200 8.54 3.46 -19.66
N ALA A 201 7.73 3.74 -18.64
CA ALA A 201 7.62 2.93 -17.43
C ALA A 201 6.38 2.01 -17.46
N SER A 202 5.23 2.54 -17.87
CA SER A 202 3.98 1.78 -18.00
C SER A 202 3.02 2.51 -18.95
N VAL A 203 1.86 1.93 -19.21
CA VAL A 203 0.79 2.52 -20.01
C VAL A 203 -0.55 2.26 -19.38
N GLU A 204 -1.31 3.34 -19.16
CA GLU A 204 -2.72 3.26 -18.81
C GLU A 204 -3.54 3.17 -20.11
N GLN A 205 -4.33 2.10 -20.24
CA GLN A 205 -5.25 1.89 -21.36
C GLN A 205 -6.70 2.11 -20.90
N LYS A 206 -7.49 2.76 -21.73
CA LYS A 206 -8.88 3.12 -21.47
C LYS A 206 -9.77 2.81 -22.65
N ASN A 207 -10.96 2.32 -22.34
CA ASN A 207 -12.10 2.26 -23.25
C ASN A 207 -13.41 2.31 -22.45
N THR A 208 -14.54 2.31 -23.12
CA THR A 208 -15.86 2.23 -22.48
C THR A 208 -15.97 0.93 -21.68
N GLY A 209 -16.12 1.03 -20.37
CA GLY A 209 -16.18 -0.13 -19.46
C GLY A 209 -14.85 -0.87 -19.28
N TYR A 210 -13.73 -0.35 -19.82
CA TYR A 210 -12.43 -0.99 -19.75
C TYR A 210 -11.36 -0.02 -19.22
N LYS A 211 -10.63 -0.48 -18.20
CA LYS A 211 -9.44 0.19 -17.68
C LYS A 211 -8.39 -0.87 -17.44
N ASN A 212 -7.19 -0.66 -17.95
CA ASN A 212 -6.05 -1.51 -17.68
C ASN A 212 -4.81 -0.65 -17.45
N LEU A 213 -3.95 -1.09 -16.55
CA LEU A 213 -2.60 -0.55 -16.40
C LEU A 213 -1.66 -1.71 -16.64
N LEU A 214 -0.75 -1.59 -17.60
CA LEU A 214 0.20 -2.67 -17.88
C LEU A 214 1.02 -3.01 -16.63
N GLU A 215 1.22 -4.31 -16.40
CA GLU A 215 1.92 -4.89 -15.24
C GLU A 215 3.42 -4.58 -15.28
N LEU A 216 3.75 -3.33 -15.02
CA LEU A 216 5.11 -2.81 -14.87
C LEU A 216 5.19 -2.04 -13.56
N PRO A 217 6.38 -1.87 -12.95
CA PRO A 217 6.54 -1.07 -11.75
C PRO A 217 5.91 0.32 -11.94
N LYS A 218 4.97 0.67 -11.06
CA LYS A 218 4.26 1.94 -11.13
C LYS A 218 5.12 3.08 -10.60
N ASP A 219 6.15 3.45 -11.36
CA ASP A 219 7.09 4.52 -11.02
C ASP A 219 7.21 5.62 -12.07
N GLY A 220 6.43 5.54 -13.16
CA GLY A 220 6.28 6.63 -14.13
C GLY A 220 5.04 7.49 -13.91
N ILE A 221 5.00 8.63 -14.57
CA ILE A 221 3.84 9.55 -14.61
C ILE A 221 3.51 9.88 -16.06
N TRP A 222 2.23 10.12 -16.36
CA TRP A 222 1.85 10.72 -17.63
C TRP A 222 2.09 12.23 -17.54
N VAL A 223 2.68 12.82 -18.58
CA VAL A 223 3.04 14.25 -18.61
C VAL A 223 2.70 14.82 -19.99
N SER A 224 1.97 15.94 -19.99
CA SER A 224 1.66 16.69 -21.21
C SER A 224 2.87 17.52 -21.68
N HIS A 225 2.74 18.14 -22.84
CA HIS A 225 3.52 19.34 -23.17
C HIS A 225 2.90 20.59 -22.52
N PRO A 226 3.65 21.71 -22.44
CA PRO A 226 3.05 23.01 -22.16
C PRO A 226 1.97 23.37 -23.19
N THR A 227 0.92 24.08 -22.78
CA THR A 227 -0.17 24.52 -23.68
C THR A 227 0.29 25.44 -24.81
N GLN A 228 1.37 26.20 -24.63
CA GLN A 228 1.99 27.02 -25.69
C GLN A 228 3.02 26.26 -26.54
N GLY A 229 3.19 24.95 -26.32
CA GLY A 229 4.03 24.08 -27.14
C GLY A 229 5.29 23.56 -26.44
N LYS A 230 5.87 22.51 -27.01
CA LYS A 230 7.05 21.82 -26.49
C LYS A 230 8.24 22.79 -26.34
N GLY A 231 8.86 22.80 -25.15
CA GLY A 231 10.05 23.61 -24.86
C GLY A 231 9.76 25.04 -24.40
N THR A 232 8.49 25.44 -24.32
CA THR A 232 8.12 26.73 -23.72
C THR A 232 8.13 26.64 -22.19
N PRO A 233 8.54 27.70 -21.47
CA PRO A 233 8.53 27.72 -20.01
C PRO A 233 7.10 27.73 -19.49
N ILE A 234 6.81 26.93 -18.46
CA ILE A 234 5.47 26.83 -17.89
C ILE A 234 5.27 27.88 -16.80
N GLU A 235 4.04 28.38 -16.70
CA GLU A 235 3.61 29.21 -15.57
C GLU A 235 2.95 28.34 -14.49
N ARG A 236 2.24 27.29 -14.91
CA ARG A 236 1.44 26.44 -14.04
C ARG A 236 1.71 24.96 -14.31
N LEU A 237 1.79 24.18 -13.23
CA LEU A 237 1.70 22.72 -13.27
C LEU A 237 0.38 22.28 -12.63
N VAL A 238 -0.36 21.38 -13.28
CA VAL A 238 -1.61 20.80 -12.74
C VAL A 238 -1.43 19.30 -12.55
N LEU A 239 -1.76 18.80 -11.36
CA LEU A 239 -1.71 17.37 -11.03
C LEU A 239 -3.12 16.80 -10.96
N ASN A 240 -3.37 15.68 -11.64
CA ASN A 240 -4.63 14.93 -11.58
C ASN A 240 -4.37 13.42 -11.37
N GLU A 241 -5.42 12.67 -11.02
CA GLU A 241 -5.32 11.21 -10.92
C GLU A 241 -5.25 10.53 -12.31
N SER A 242 -5.88 11.13 -13.32
CA SER A 242 -6.00 10.56 -14.66
C SER A 242 -5.75 11.58 -15.76
N ALA A 243 -5.22 11.11 -16.90
CA ALA A 243 -4.95 11.98 -18.05
C ALA A 243 -6.23 12.54 -18.67
N ILE A 244 -7.36 11.81 -18.57
CA ILE A 244 -8.67 12.30 -19.01
C ILE A 244 -9.11 13.49 -18.16
N ASP A 245 -8.85 13.47 -16.86
CA ASP A 245 -9.15 14.61 -15.97
C ASP A 245 -8.24 15.80 -16.27
N SER A 246 -6.97 15.58 -16.60
CA SER A 246 -6.09 16.66 -17.09
C SER A 246 -6.61 17.32 -18.37
N MET A 247 -7.07 16.52 -19.35
CA MET A 247 -7.66 17.04 -20.58
C MET A 247 -9.01 17.74 -20.32
N SER A 248 -9.80 17.21 -19.39
CA SER A 248 -11.09 17.81 -19.01
C SER A 248 -10.90 19.13 -18.27
N TYR A 249 -9.92 19.20 -17.36
CA TYR A 249 -9.49 20.43 -16.69
C TYR A 249 -9.07 21.47 -17.73
N HIS A 250 -8.25 21.09 -18.71
CA HIS A 250 -7.86 22.00 -19.80
C HIS A 250 -9.08 22.59 -20.50
N GLN A 251 -10.03 21.76 -20.95
CA GLN A 251 -11.22 22.24 -21.65
C GLN A 251 -12.12 23.13 -20.78
N LEU A 252 -12.21 22.86 -19.48
CA LEU A 252 -13.08 23.59 -18.54
C LEU A 252 -12.47 24.88 -18.00
N LYS A 253 -11.14 24.94 -17.85
CA LYS A 253 -10.43 25.93 -17.02
C LYS A 253 -9.28 26.64 -17.74
N ASN A 254 -9.14 26.49 -19.06
CA ASN A 254 -8.10 27.19 -19.80
C ASN A 254 -8.27 28.72 -19.67
N ASP A 255 -7.36 29.34 -18.93
CA ASP A 255 -7.29 30.78 -18.67
C ASP A 255 -6.13 31.47 -19.42
N GLY A 256 -5.52 30.77 -20.38
CA GLY A 256 -4.42 31.27 -21.21
C GLY A 256 -3.03 31.13 -20.60
N LYS A 257 -2.89 30.76 -19.32
CA LYS A 257 -1.58 30.48 -18.72
C LYS A 257 -0.92 29.28 -19.38
N ASN A 258 0.39 29.36 -19.61
CA ASN A 258 1.13 28.23 -20.15
C ASN A 258 1.19 27.11 -19.11
N THR A 259 0.40 26.05 -19.34
CA THR A 259 0.12 25.03 -18.35
C THR A 259 0.66 23.68 -18.79
N MET A 260 1.29 22.95 -17.87
CA MET A 260 1.63 21.53 -18.05
C MET A 260 0.82 20.68 -17.09
N TYR A 261 0.41 19.50 -17.55
CA TYR A 261 -0.42 18.57 -16.81
C TYR A 261 0.34 17.29 -16.50
N ILE A 262 0.11 16.74 -15.31
CA ILE A 262 0.63 15.44 -14.89
C ILE A 262 -0.53 14.58 -14.40
N ALA A 263 -0.49 13.29 -14.76
CA ALA A 263 -1.39 12.29 -14.20
C ALA A 263 -0.66 11.06 -13.67
N THR A 264 -1.16 10.49 -12.56
CA THR A 264 -0.52 9.38 -11.85
C THR A 264 -1.13 8.00 -12.10
N ALA A 265 -2.26 7.93 -12.81
CA ALA A 265 -3.01 6.71 -13.15
C ALA A 265 -3.44 5.90 -11.91
N GLY A 266 -4.12 6.54 -10.95
CA GLY A 266 -4.61 5.94 -9.71
C GLY A 266 -3.60 6.04 -8.54
N THR A 267 -3.57 5.07 -7.62
CA THR A 267 -2.78 5.14 -6.37
C THR A 267 -1.34 5.61 -6.55
N VAL A 268 -1.03 6.76 -5.97
CA VAL A 268 0.26 7.44 -6.07
C VAL A 268 1.34 6.68 -5.28
N THR A 269 2.50 6.48 -5.89
CA THR A 269 3.69 5.93 -5.23
C THR A 269 4.67 7.02 -4.81
N GLU A 270 5.55 6.72 -3.86
CA GLU A 270 6.61 7.65 -3.43
C GLU A 270 7.56 8.00 -4.58
N ARG A 271 7.86 7.03 -5.46
CA ARG A 271 8.66 7.25 -6.68
C ARG A 271 7.99 8.24 -7.62
N GLN A 272 6.68 8.13 -7.85
CA GLN A 272 5.94 9.10 -8.65
C GLN A 272 5.99 10.50 -8.02
N THR A 273 5.86 10.59 -6.69
CA THR A 273 5.95 11.88 -5.98
C THR A 273 7.33 12.52 -6.13
N ALA A 274 8.40 11.73 -5.98
CA ALA A 274 9.77 12.20 -6.21
C ALA A 274 10.00 12.63 -7.68
N LEU A 275 9.42 11.91 -8.63
CA LEU A 275 9.48 12.24 -10.05
C LEU A 275 8.73 13.54 -10.37
N ILE A 276 7.55 13.76 -9.77
CA ILE A 276 6.81 15.02 -9.87
C ILE A 276 7.65 16.18 -9.33
N GLN A 277 8.32 16.00 -8.18
CA GLN A 277 9.22 17.03 -7.63
C GLN A 277 10.35 17.38 -8.62
N ARG A 278 10.95 16.38 -9.30
CA ARG A 278 11.97 16.66 -10.33
C ARG A 278 11.41 17.41 -11.53
N VAL A 279 10.15 17.17 -11.90
CA VAL A 279 9.48 17.98 -12.93
C VAL A 279 9.34 19.42 -12.45
N ILE A 280 8.94 19.65 -11.19
CA ILE A 280 8.87 21.00 -10.60
C ILE A 280 10.25 21.67 -10.61
N ASP A 281 11.29 20.97 -10.16
CA ASP A 281 12.67 21.48 -10.13
C ASP A 281 13.16 21.91 -11.52
N LYS A 282 12.86 21.10 -12.55
CA LYS A 282 13.28 21.36 -13.93
C LYS A 282 12.46 22.44 -14.63
N GLN A 283 11.15 22.45 -14.40
CA GLN A 283 10.22 23.35 -15.11
C GLN A 283 10.06 24.70 -14.40
N ASN A 284 10.37 24.76 -13.11
CA ASN A 284 10.26 25.93 -12.24
C ASN A 284 8.95 26.72 -12.43
N PRO A 285 7.78 26.07 -12.25
CA PRO A 285 6.48 26.74 -12.38
C PRO A 285 6.31 27.83 -11.32
N GLN A 286 5.43 28.80 -11.57
CA GLN A 286 5.03 29.80 -10.58
C GLN A 286 3.97 29.25 -9.62
N GLU A 287 3.14 28.31 -10.06
CA GLU A 287 2.13 27.65 -9.24
C GLU A 287 1.94 26.17 -9.61
N VAL A 288 1.56 25.39 -8.61
CA VAL A 288 1.16 23.98 -8.70
C VAL A 288 -0.28 23.85 -8.21
N ILE A 289 -1.16 23.35 -9.07
CA ILE A 289 -2.55 23.07 -8.74
C ILE A 289 -2.71 21.57 -8.52
N LEU A 290 -3.13 21.20 -7.32
CA LEU A 290 -3.53 19.84 -6.96
C LEU A 290 -5.01 19.67 -7.28
N ALA A 291 -5.31 18.92 -8.34
CA ALA A 291 -6.61 18.83 -8.99
C ALA A 291 -7.13 17.38 -9.07
N ASP A 292 -6.85 16.59 -8.03
CA ASP A 292 -7.37 15.21 -7.91
C ASP A 292 -8.88 15.17 -7.61
N ASP A 293 -9.47 13.97 -7.69
CA ASP A 293 -10.90 13.73 -7.55
C ASP A 293 -11.46 14.28 -6.23
N ARG A 294 -12.72 14.75 -6.25
CA ARG A 294 -13.47 15.21 -5.08
C ARG A 294 -14.01 14.03 -4.26
N ASP A 295 -13.15 13.08 -3.94
CA ASP A 295 -13.48 11.95 -3.08
C ASP A 295 -12.40 11.70 -2.02
N ALA A 296 -12.58 10.69 -1.17
CA ALA A 296 -11.62 10.39 -0.11
C ALA A 296 -10.23 9.99 -0.63
N GLY A 297 -10.15 9.40 -1.83
CA GLY A 297 -8.89 9.03 -2.48
C GLY A 297 -8.13 10.25 -2.97
N GLY A 298 -8.79 11.10 -3.75
CA GLY A 298 -8.20 12.33 -4.28
C GLY A 298 -7.84 13.34 -3.20
N ARG A 299 -8.69 13.51 -2.17
CA ARG A 299 -8.36 14.31 -0.97
C ARG A 299 -7.09 13.82 -0.28
N ARG A 300 -6.94 12.51 -0.12
CA ARG A 300 -5.72 11.94 0.48
C ARG A 300 -4.49 12.25 -0.37
N PHE A 301 -4.57 12.16 -1.70
CA PHE A 301 -3.45 12.50 -2.57
C PHE A 301 -3.08 13.97 -2.45
N ASN A 302 -4.05 14.88 -2.54
CA ASN A 302 -3.83 16.31 -2.35
C ASN A 302 -3.20 16.63 -0.98
N ILE A 303 -3.69 16.02 0.12
CA ILE A 303 -3.11 16.18 1.46
C ILE A 303 -1.62 15.78 1.48
N ASN A 304 -1.29 14.66 0.85
CA ASN A 304 0.09 14.17 0.82
C ASN A 304 0.98 15.01 -0.09
N TYR A 305 0.51 15.43 -1.26
CA TYR A 305 1.24 16.35 -2.13
C TYR A 305 1.52 17.69 -1.45
N LEU A 306 0.58 18.21 -0.68
CA LEU A 306 0.76 19.42 0.11
C LEU A 306 1.87 19.26 1.16
N ASN A 307 2.08 18.05 1.70
CA ASN A 307 3.22 17.76 2.58
C ASN A 307 4.54 17.65 1.80
N ASP A 308 4.51 16.89 0.71
CA ASP A 308 5.69 16.29 0.10
C ASP A 308 6.34 17.18 -0.96
N LEU A 309 5.55 17.97 -1.71
CA LEU A 309 6.02 18.82 -2.80
C LEU A 309 6.48 20.20 -2.33
N GLN A 310 7.48 20.74 -3.02
CA GLN A 310 8.12 22.03 -2.75
C GLN A 310 8.28 22.82 -4.05
N PRO A 311 8.45 24.16 -3.98
CA PRO A 311 8.98 24.96 -5.08
C PRO A 311 10.26 24.36 -5.64
N ALA A 312 10.61 24.78 -6.86
CA ALA A 312 11.82 24.30 -7.52
C ALA A 312 13.02 24.45 -6.57
N ARG A 313 13.63 23.31 -6.25
CA ARG A 313 14.68 23.26 -5.25
C ARG A 313 15.98 23.76 -5.89
N PRO A 314 16.76 24.60 -5.18
CA PRO A 314 18.08 24.99 -5.63
C PRO A 314 18.96 23.76 -5.86
N PHE A 315 19.52 23.69 -7.06
CA PHE A 315 20.56 22.73 -7.36
C PHE A 315 21.81 23.04 -6.53
N LYS A 316 22.36 22.02 -5.88
CA LYS A 316 23.62 22.08 -5.16
C LYS A 316 24.63 21.22 -5.90
N GLU A 317 25.71 21.85 -6.35
CA GLU A 317 26.87 21.14 -6.88
C GLU A 317 27.50 20.30 -5.76
N LEU A 318 27.11 19.03 -5.71
CA LEU A 318 27.79 17.99 -4.97
C LEU A 318 28.51 17.13 -6.00
N ALA A 319 29.83 16.94 -5.82
CA ALA A 319 30.70 16.31 -6.81
C ALA A 319 30.08 15.03 -7.40
N ASN A 320 29.60 15.16 -8.64
CA ASN A 320 29.02 14.12 -9.50
C ASN A 320 27.63 13.58 -9.12
N GLN A 321 26.79 14.35 -8.40
CA GLN A 321 25.36 14.02 -8.20
C GLN A 321 24.49 15.27 -8.28
N GLU A 322 23.29 15.15 -8.87
CA GLU A 322 22.26 16.16 -8.71
C GLU A 322 21.74 16.11 -7.28
N ALA A 323 22.17 17.06 -6.46
CA ALA A 323 21.64 17.23 -5.12
C ALA A 323 20.81 18.50 -5.08
N TYR A 324 19.68 18.42 -4.41
CA TYR A 324 18.75 19.53 -4.25
C TYR A 324 18.66 19.86 -2.77
N SER A 325 18.73 21.14 -2.41
CA SER A 325 18.46 21.54 -1.03
C SER A 325 17.01 21.27 -0.67
N GLU A 326 16.75 20.70 0.50
CA GLU A 326 15.40 20.56 1.03
C GLU A 326 15.14 21.62 2.10
N ALA A 327 13.98 22.27 2.02
CA ALA A 327 13.54 23.19 3.07
C ALA A 327 13.26 22.40 4.36
N SER A 328 13.54 23.03 5.52
CA SER A 328 13.24 22.44 6.82
C SER A 328 11.76 22.07 6.93
N ARG A 329 11.47 21.00 7.69
CA ARG A 329 10.11 20.51 7.89
C ARG A 329 9.79 20.45 9.40
N PRO A 330 9.60 21.59 10.08
CA PRO A 330 9.30 21.63 11.51
C PRO A 330 7.98 20.91 11.88
N VAL A 331 7.10 20.73 10.90
CA VAL A 331 5.93 19.86 10.97
C VAL A 331 5.80 19.07 9.66
N GLN A 332 5.42 17.81 9.77
CA GLN A 332 5.17 16.90 8.66
C GLN A 332 3.85 16.18 8.87
N TRP A 333 3.22 15.73 7.79
CA TRP A 333 2.05 14.88 7.89
C TRP A 333 1.95 13.85 6.77
N HIS A 334 1.16 12.81 7.03
CA HIS A 334 0.83 11.81 6.05
C HIS A 334 -0.59 11.28 6.25
N ALA A 335 -1.40 11.34 5.19
CA ALA A 335 -2.73 10.76 5.15
C ALA A 335 -2.72 9.33 4.60
N THR A 336 -3.34 8.41 5.36
CA THR A 336 -3.62 7.02 4.96
C THR A 336 -5.12 6.74 4.97
N THR A 337 -5.54 5.67 4.31
CA THR A 337 -6.96 5.27 4.28
C THR A 337 -7.08 3.78 4.48
N GLY A 338 -7.86 3.38 5.49
CA GLY A 338 -8.30 2.01 5.70
C GLY A 338 -9.66 1.74 5.04
N ARG A 339 -10.29 0.63 5.43
CA ARG A 339 -11.61 0.24 4.88
C ARG A 339 -12.71 1.25 5.22
N TYR A 340 -12.71 1.77 6.44
CA TYR A 340 -13.79 2.64 6.96
C TYR A 340 -13.33 4.01 7.42
N HIS A 341 -12.04 4.18 7.68
CA HIS A 341 -11.48 5.41 8.24
C HIS A 341 -10.34 5.96 7.37
N ALA A 342 -10.19 7.27 7.39
CA ALA A 342 -8.98 7.95 6.95
C ALA A 342 -8.20 8.41 8.19
N ASN A 343 -6.87 8.35 8.12
CA ASN A 343 -6.00 8.81 9.20
C ASN A 343 -5.05 9.88 8.67
N LEU A 344 -4.70 10.83 9.52
CA LEU A 344 -3.62 11.78 9.31
C LEU A 344 -2.62 11.60 10.45
N ARG A 345 -1.42 11.13 10.13
CA ARG A 345 -0.27 11.16 11.04
C ARG A 345 0.38 12.52 10.93
N VAL A 346 0.57 13.21 12.03
CA VAL A 346 1.24 14.51 12.12
C VAL A 346 2.46 14.35 13.01
N GLU A 347 3.61 14.85 12.55
CA GLU A 347 4.87 14.80 13.27
C GLU A 347 5.41 16.22 13.42
N TYR A 348 5.62 16.63 14.66
CA TYR A 348 6.22 17.92 15.02
C TYR A 348 7.65 17.70 15.48
N HIS A 349 8.58 18.44 14.89
CA HIS A 349 9.99 18.50 15.30
C HIS A 349 10.25 19.82 16.03
N HIS A 350 10.47 19.75 17.34
CA HIS A 350 10.61 20.88 18.26
C HIS A 350 11.94 20.84 19.01
N GLU A 351 12.36 21.97 19.56
CA GLU A 351 13.64 22.06 20.27
C GLU A 351 13.58 21.42 21.66
N ASN A 352 12.39 21.46 22.28
CA ASN A 352 12.14 20.97 23.63
C ASN A 352 10.65 20.62 23.85
N SER A 353 10.39 19.82 24.89
CA SER A 353 9.04 19.33 25.23
C SER A 353 8.00 20.44 25.44
N GLN A 354 8.40 21.64 25.91
CA GLN A 354 7.46 22.73 26.16
C GLN A 354 6.89 23.27 24.84
N GLU A 355 7.75 23.46 23.84
CA GLU A 355 7.33 23.83 22.49
C GLU A 355 6.43 22.75 21.87
N GLY A 356 6.76 21.47 22.10
CA GLY A 356 5.89 20.34 21.73
C GLY A 356 4.48 20.45 22.30
N VAL A 357 4.34 20.76 23.60
CA VAL A 357 3.04 20.94 24.26
C VAL A 357 2.26 22.11 23.67
N GLU A 358 2.91 23.23 23.35
CA GLU A 358 2.25 24.39 22.73
C GLU A 358 1.72 24.05 21.33
N ARG A 359 2.50 23.32 20.53
CA ARG A 359 2.09 22.86 19.20
C ARG A 359 0.89 21.90 19.26
N ILE A 360 0.89 20.96 20.20
CA ILE A 360 -0.25 20.07 20.45
C ILE A 360 -1.48 20.90 20.83
N LYS A 361 -1.35 21.84 21.76
CA LYS A 361 -2.48 22.68 22.22
C LYS A 361 -3.10 23.46 21.07
N TYR A 362 -2.29 24.00 20.16
CA TYR A 362 -2.79 24.67 18.95
C TYR A 362 -3.62 23.73 18.09
N LEU A 363 -3.10 22.55 17.76
CA LEU A 363 -3.80 21.56 16.94
C LEU A 363 -5.08 21.05 17.60
N THR A 364 -5.07 20.80 18.91
CA THR A 364 -6.25 20.44 19.69
C THR A 364 -7.35 21.48 19.52
N GLY A 365 -7.02 22.77 19.66
CA GLY A 365 -7.99 23.85 19.47
C GLY A 365 -8.55 23.92 18.04
N GLN A 366 -7.79 23.55 17.02
CA GLN A 366 -8.30 23.44 15.64
C GLN A 366 -9.30 22.30 15.50
N VAL A 367 -8.95 21.12 16.04
CA VAL A 367 -9.82 19.94 16.02
C VAL A 367 -11.12 20.19 16.76
N GLU A 368 -11.05 20.80 17.95
CA GLU A 368 -12.23 21.18 18.74
C GLU A 368 -13.14 22.14 17.97
N ARG A 369 -12.57 23.14 17.27
CA ARG A 369 -13.35 24.06 16.43
C ARG A 369 -14.06 23.33 15.30
N ILE A 370 -13.39 22.43 14.58
CA ILE A 370 -14.03 21.67 13.50
C ILE A 370 -15.16 20.79 14.03
N ASN A 371 -14.90 20.07 15.13
CA ASN A 371 -15.90 19.20 15.76
C ASN A 371 -17.10 20.01 16.31
N SER A 372 -16.90 21.25 16.75
CA SER A 372 -17.98 22.08 17.33
C SER A 372 -19.06 22.52 16.33
N VAL A 373 -18.77 22.48 15.03
CA VAL A 373 -19.71 22.86 13.96
C VAL A 373 -20.59 21.67 13.53
N GLN A 374 -20.30 20.47 14.04
CA GLN A 374 -20.98 19.23 13.64
C GLN A 374 -21.90 18.74 14.74
N GLU A 375 -22.97 18.02 14.35
CA GLU A 375 -23.86 17.38 15.31
C GLU A 375 -23.15 16.29 16.11
N GLU A 376 -22.25 15.54 15.45
CA GLU A 376 -21.36 14.56 16.09
C GLU A 376 -19.88 14.88 15.80
N PRO A 377 -18.99 14.80 16.81
CA PRO A 377 -17.56 14.99 16.59
C PRO A 377 -17.01 13.95 15.62
N SER A 378 -16.40 14.42 14.55
CA SER A 378 -15.99 13.61 13.41
C SER A 378 -14.49 13.31 13.38
N ILE A 379 -13.68 14.11 14.07
CA ILE A 379 -12.23 13.92 14.20
C ILE A 379 -11.88 13.39 15.60
N GLU A 380 -11.33 12.17 15.65
CA GLU A 380 -10.66 11.63 16.83
C GLU A 380 -9.17 11.95 16.76
N MET A 381 -8.60 12.57 17.81
CA MET A 381 -7.17 12.89 17.89
C MET A 381 -6.50 12.15 19.06
N LYS A 382 -5.35 11.53 18.81
CA LYS A 382 -4.54 10.81 19.80
C LYS A 382 -3.06 11.15 19.65
N VAL A 383 -2.41 11.51 20.75
CA VAL A 383 -0.94 11.59 20.80
C VAL A 383 -0.39 10.16 20.84
N GLN A 384 0.42 9.79 19.84
CA GLN A 384 1.01 8.45 19.75
C GLN A 384 2.36 8.38 20.45
N ARG A 385 3.17 9.43 20.30
CA ARG A 385 4.52 9.53 20.85
C ARG A 385 4.83 10.97 21.20
N SER A 386 5.49 11.21 22.33
CA SER A 386 6.10 12.51 22.62
C SER A 386 7.45 12.29 23.29
N THR A 387 8.49 12.88 22.72
CA THR A 387 9.86 12.89 23.22
C THR A 387 10.27 14.33 23.54
N GLU A 388 11.53 14.55 23.91
CA GLU A 388 12.07 15.90 24.10
C GLU A 388 12.11 16.74 22.82
N LYS A 389 12.20 16.10 21.64
CA LYS A 389 12.38 16.79 20.35
C LYS A 389 11.29 16.52 19.33
N ASP A 390 10.45 15.51 19.57
CA ASP A 390 9.45 15.08 18.59
C ASP A 390 8.11 14.78 19.25
N THR A 391 7.01 15.11 18.56
CA THR A 391 5.67 14.67 18.93
C THR A 391 4.95 14.13 17.70
N VAL A 392 4.42 12.91 17.81
CA VAL A 392 3.62 12.26 16.77
C VAL A 392 2.18 12.15 17.23
N ILE A 393 1.27 12.61 16.39
CA ILE A 393 -0.18 12.67 16.63
C ILE A 393 -0.87 11.92 15.49
N LYS A 394 -1.90 11.16 15.83
CA LYS A 394 -2.81 10.53 14.87
C LYS A 394 -4.17 11.19 14.97
N LEU A 395 -4.67 11.68 13.84
CA LEU A 395 -6.06 12.06 13.66
C LEU A 395 -6.76 10.98 12.84
N SER A 396 -8.00 10.66 13.19
CA SER A 396 -8.82 9.64 12.54
C SER A 396 -10.22 10.17 12.30
N VAL A 397 -10.74 9.94 11.09
CA VAL A 397 -12.11 10.31 10.69
C VAL A 397 -12.77 9.15 9.96
N ALA A 398 -14.11 9.12 9.89
CA ALA A 398 -14.78 8.23 8.94
C ALA A 398 -14.40 8.61 7.51
N LYS A 399 -14.39 7.66 6.58
CA LYS A 399 -13.93 7.92 5.20
C LYS A 399 -14.74 9.02 4.49
N ALA A 400 -16.03 9.16 4.82
CA ALA A 400 -16.89 10.25 4.31
C ALA A 400 -16.39 11.64 4.74
N ASP A 401 -15.73 11.71 5.89
CA ASP A 401 -15.28 12.95 6.54
C ASP A 401 -13.83 13.32 6.22
N THR A 402 -13.22 12.69 5.21
CA THR A 402 -11.82 12.94 4.80
C THR A 402 -11.56 14.43 4.48
N ALA A 403 -12.59 15.19 4.06
CA ALA A 403 -12.50 16.64 3.83
C ALA A 403 -12.06 17.43 5.07
N GLN A 404 -12.31 16.91 6.27
CA GLN A 404 -11.92 17.58 7.51
C GLN A 404 -10.42 17.43 7.79
N LEU A 405 -9.83 16.28 7.44
CA LEU A 405 -8.37 16.09 7.50
C LEU A 405 -7.64 17.00 6.51
N GLU A 406 -8.29 17.36 5.40
CA GLU A 406 -7.76 18.35 4.46
C GLU A 406 -7.77 19.77 5.04
N VAL A 407 -8.82 20.17 5.76
CA VAL A 407 -8.82 21.45 6.47
C VAL A 407 -7.67 21.51 7.49
N ILE A 408 -7.44 20.41 8.21
CA ILE A 408 -6.30 20.30 9.13
C ILE A 408 -4.97 20.39 8.36
N SER A 409 -4.80 19.69 7.24
CA SER A 409 -3.52 19.71 6.49
C SER A 409 -3.18 21.08 5.93
N GLN A 410 -4.18 21.87 5.51
CA GLN A 410 -3.98 23.26 5.10
C GLN A 410 -3.50 24.14 6.26
N GLU A 411 -4.01 23.89 7.47
CA GLU A 411 -3.57 24.62 8.65
C GLU A 411 -2.15 24.22 9.08
N LEU A 412 -1.83 22.93 9.03
CA LEU A 412 -0.47 22.42 9.25
C LEU A 412 0.51 23.00 8.23
N TYR A 413 0.09 23.17 6.97
CA TYR A 413 0.88 23.84 5.94
C TYR A 413 1.18 25.29 6.31
N ARG A 414 0.16 26.07 6.70
CA ARG A 414 0.37 27.47 7.13
C ARG A 414 1.32 27.55 8.31
N GLN A 415 1.13 26.69 9.31
CA GLN A 415 2.00 26.62 10.48
C GLN A 415 3.44 26.28 10.09
N ARG A 416 3.65 25.33 9.17
CA ARG A 416 4.98 24.98 8.65
C ARG A 416 5.68 26.18 8.03
N GLU A 417 4.99 26.94 7.18
CA GLU A 417 5.58 28.13 6.56
C GLU A 417 5.89 29.23 7.59
N GLN A 418 5.08 29.38 8.65
CA GLN A 418 5.36 30.33 9.73
C GLN A 418 6.61 29.96 10.53
N LEU A 419 6.79 28.66 10.82
CA LEU A 419 7.92 28.13 11.58
C LEU A 419 9.23 28.09 10.78
N ARG A 420 9.16 28.13 9.44
CA ARG A 420 10.35 28.14 8.58
C ARG A 420 11.11 29.47 8.65
N PRO A 421 12.46 29.42 8.51
CA PRO A 421 13.25 30.60 8.19
C PRO A 421 12.70 31.31 6.95
N GLU A 422 12.73 32.64 6.92
CA GLU A 422 12.12 33.44 5.85
C GLU A 422 12.61 33.05 4.45
N GLN A 423 13.89 32.67 4.32
CA GLN A 423 14.49 32.27 3.04
C GLN A 423 14.03 30.89 2.54
N GLU A 424 13.46 30.05 3.42
CA GLU A 424 12.96 28.72 3.09
C GLU A 424 11.44 28.69 2.86
N ARG A 425 10.75 29.80 3.14
CA ARG A 425 9.29 29.88 2.98
C ARG A 425 8.91 29.77 1.52
N HIS A 426 7.88 28.98 1.26
CA HIS A 426 7.31 28.89 -0.06
C HIS A 426 6.65 30.23 -0.46
N PRO A 427 6.64 30.59 -1.75
CA PRO A 427 5.83 31.71 -2.23
C PRO A 427 4.36 31.51 -1.84
N VAL A 428 3.69 32.61 -1.51
CA VAL A 428 2.26 32.61 -1.18
C VAL A 428 1.51 31.98 -2.36
N ASN A 429 0.61 31.04 -2.06
CA ASN A 429 -0.20 30.34 -3.06
C ASN A 429 0.58 29.51 -4.10
N PHE A 430 1.84 29.15 -3.83
CA PHE A 430 2.61 28.28 -4.74
C PHE A 430 1.90 26.94 -4.97
N ILE A 431 1.41 26.27 -3.91
CA ILE A 431 0.56 25.08 -4.02
C ILE A 431 -0.87 25.46 -3.67
N ARG A 432 -1.83 25.14 -4.53
CA ARG A 432 -3.27 25.30 -4.28
C ARG A 432 -3.99 24.01 -4.60
N VAL A 433 -5.06 23.74 -3.85
CA VAL A 433 -5.98 22.64 -4.17
C VAL A 433 -7.18 23.22 -4.91
N GLU A 434 -7.56 22.60 -6.02
CA GLU A 434 -8.79 22.89 -6.75
C GLU A 434 -9.56 21.59 -6.96
N TYR A 435 -10.87 21.63 -6.73
CA TYR A 435 -11.73 20.47 -6.92
C TYR A 435 -12.66 20.67 -8.11
N PRO A 436 -13.05 19.58 -8.80
CA PRO A 436 -14.25 19.59 -9.62
C PRO A 436 -15.48 19.87 -8.76
N ILE A 437 -16.56 20.32 -9.39
CA ILE A 437 -17.85 20.55 -8.75
C ILE A 437 -18.47 19.20 -8.38
N ALA A 438 -18.51 18.28 -9.34
CA ALA A 438 -18.93 16.90 -9.17
C ALA A 438 -17.76 16.04 -8.66
N LYS A 439 -17.77 14.75 -9.03
CA LYS A 439 -16.80 13.77 -8.52
C LYS A 439 -15.38 13.97 -9.09
N ASP A 440 -15.29 14.19 -10.40
CA ASP A 440 -14.05 14.31 -11.17
C ASP A 440 -14.24 15.35 -12.29
N TYR A 441 -13.14 15.85 -12.88
CA TYR A 441 -13.22 16.91 -13.91
C TYR A 441 -13.87 16.39 -15.20
N ASN A 442 -13.75 15.09 -15.49
CA ASN A 442 -14.45 14.51 -16.62
C ASN A 442 -15.98 14.56 -16.44
N ARG A 443 -16.48 14.25 -15.24
CA ARG A 443 -17.91 14.33 -14.93
C ARG A 443 -18.43 15.76 -15.00
N ASP A 444 -17.66 16.74 -14.52
CA ASP A 444 -18.00 18.15 -14.70
C ASP A 444 -18.16 18.50 -16.18
N LEU A 445 -17.23 18.01 -17.03
CA LEU A 445 -17.24 18.28 -18.45
C LEU A 445 -18.44 17.62 -19.15
N GLU A 446 -18.78 16.38 -18.79
CA GLU A 446 -19.97 15.68 -19.31
C GLU A 446 -21.27 16.42 -18.98
N LEU A 447 -21.39 16.97 -17.77
CA LEU A 447 -22.58 17.71 -17.37
C LEU A 447 -22.63 19.09 -18.03
N ALA A 448 -21.48 19.77 -18.13
CA ALA A 448 -21.37 21.04 -18.84
C ALA A 448 -21.70 20.90 -20.33
N SER A 449 -21.27 19.81 -20.99
CA SER A 449 -21.57 19.55 -22.40
C SER A 449 -23.06 19.28 -22.66
N GLN A 450 -23.80 18.84 -21.63
CA GLN A 450 -25.26 18.72 -21.64
C GLN A 450 -25.98 20.06 -21.39
N GLY A 451 -25.24 21.16 -21.22
CA GLY A 451 -25.79 22.50 -21.03
C GLY A 451 -26.14 22.85 -19.58
N LEU A 452 -25.68 22.06 -18.59
CA LEU A 452 -25.91 22.38 -17.18
C LEU A 452 -25.01 23.52 -16.72
N SER A 453 -25.59 24.47 -16.00
CA SER A 453 -24.87 25.52 -15.27
C SER A 453 -24.12 24.96 -14.06
N SER A 454 -23.12 25.67 -13.55
CA SER A 454 -22.36 25.26 -12.36
C SER A 454 -23.25 24.99 -11.13
N SER A 455 -24.33 25.76 -10.94
CA SER A 455 -25.30 25.51 -9.87
C SER A 455 -26.09 24.21 -10.06
N GLN A 456 -26.43 23.86 -11.31
CA GLN A 456 -27.10 22.60 -11.62
C GLN A 456 -26.16 21.42 -11.47
N ILE A 457 -24.89 21.56 -11.88
CA ILE A 457 -23.85 20.54 -11.66
C ILE A 457 -23.68 20.28 -10.15
N GLN A 458 -23.62 21.33 -9.34
CA GLN A 458 -23.52 21.20 -7.88
C GLN A 458 -24.74 20.49 -7.28
N ALA A 459 -25.96 20.82 -7.74
CA ALA A 459 -27.17 20.15 -7.30
C ALA A 459 -27.16 18.65 -7.67
N GLN A 460 -26.75 18.33 -8.91
CA GLN A 460 -26.61 16.95 -9.37
C GLN A 460 -25.56 16.18 -8.56
N ALA A 461 -24.41 16.79 -8.28
CA ALA A 461 -23.36 16.19 -7.46
C ALA A 461 -23.86 15.83 -6.05
N THR A 462 -24.61 16.73 -5.41
CA THR A 462 -25.22 16.47 -4.10
C THR A 462 -26.25 15.34 -4.17
N GLN A 463 -27.02 15.24 -5.26
CA GLN A 463 -27.95 14.13 -5.45
C GLN A 463 -27.19 12.80 -5.64
N ASP A 464 -26.18 12.76 -6.49
CA ASP A 464 -25.35 11.58 -6.74
C ASP A 464 -24.68 11.07 -5.45
N GLU A 465 -24.21 11.98 -4.59
CA GLU A 465 -23.65 11.64 -3.28
C GLU A 465 -24.69 11.00 -2.35
N ARG A 466 -25.90 11.60 -2.25
CA ARG A 466 -27.01 11.04 -1.44
C ARG A 466 -27.44 9.67 -1.94
N GLU A 467 -27.51 9.48 -3.25
CA GLU A 467 -27.86 8.18 -3.85
C GLU A 467 -26.80 7.11 -3.56
N ARG A 468 -25.50 7.45 -3.69
CA ARG A 468 -24.40 6.54 -3.32
C ARG A 468 -24.41 6.19 -1.84
N GLU A 469 -24.69 7.16 -0.98
CA GLU A 469 -24.78 6.93 0.46
C GLU A 469 -25.99 6.04 0.82
N ALA A 470 -27.16 6.29 0.23
CA ALA A 470 -28.32 5.43 0.39
C ALA A 470 -28.04 3.99 -0.07
N GLN A 471 -27.38 3.81 -1.22
CA GLN A 471 -26.95 2.50 -1.71
C GLN A 471 -25.95 1.83 -0.76
N ARG A 472 -25.00 2.59 -0.19
CA ARG A 472 -24.04 2.08 0.81
C ARG A 472 -24.76 1.59 2.05
N LEU A 473 -25.65 2.41 2.63
CA LEU A 473 -26.43 2.06 3.81
C LEU A 473 -27.31 0.84 3.56
N HIS A 474 -27.96 0.76 2.40
CA HIS A 474 -28.75 -0.41 2.02
C HIS A 474 -27.90 -1.68 1.92
N LYS A 475 -26.71 -1.60 1.31
CA LYS A 475 -25.77 -2.73 1.24
C LYS A 475 -25.25 -3.14 2.62
N GLU A 476 -25.04 -2.20 3.53
CA GLU A 476 -24.65 -2.48 4.91
C GLU A 476 -25.78 -3.13 5.70
N GLN A 477 -27.02 -2.68 5.52
CA GLN A 477 -28.21 -3.32 6.11
C GLN A 477 -28.36 -4.76 5.62
N LEU A 478 -28.26 -5.01 4.32
CA LEU A 478 -28.32 -6.37 3.75
C LEU A 478 -27.22 -7.27 4.31
N ARG A 479 -26.01 -6.73 4.50
CA ARG A 479 -24.90 -7.47 5.14
C ARG A 479 -25.18 -7.77 6.61
N ALA A 480 -25.69 -6.80 7.36
CA ALA A 480 -26.03 -6.99 8.77
C ALA A 480 -27.18 -7.99 8.94
N GLU A 481 -28.18 -7.95 8.06
CA GLU A 481 -29.28 -8.91 8.04
C GLU A 481 -28.78 -10.32 7.68
N ALA A 482 -27.93 -10.46 6.67
CA ALA A 482 -27.31 -11.73 6.33
C ALA A 482 -26.52 -12.32 7.51
N GLN A 483 -25.73 -11.49 8.20
CA GLN A 483 -25.00 -11.89 9.41
C GLN A 483 -25.94 -12.31 10.55
N ARG A 484 -27.06 -11.61 10.74
CA ARG A 484 -28.08 -11.98 11.75
C ARG A 484 -28.77 -13.30 11.42
N LEU A 485 -29.12 -13.52 10.16
CA LEU A 485 -29.72 -14.78 9.69
C LEU A 485 -28.74 -15.94 9.87
N GLU A 486 -27.46 -15.75 9.55
CA GLU A 486 -26.41 -16.73 9.76
C GLU A 486 -26.24 -17.06 11.25
N GLN A 487 -26.21 -16.06 12.13
CA GLN A 487 -26.17 -16.25 13.59
C GLN A 487 -27.42 -16.97 14.11
N ALA A 488 -28.62 -16.62 13.63
CA ALA A 488 -29.86 -17.26 14.05
C ALA A 488 -29.92 -18.73 13.61
N GLN A 489 -29.49 -19.05 12.38
CA GLN A 489 -29.39 -20.43 11.90
C GLN A 489 -28.38 -21.25 12.72
N TYR A 490 -27.25 -20.64 13.07
CA TYR A 490 -26.25 -21.27 13.94
C TYR A 490 -26.82 -21.60 15.32
N LEU A 491 -27.54 -20.66 15.95
CA LEU A 491 -28.20 -20.90 17.24
C LEU A 491 -29.28 -21.99 17.15
N LEU A 492 -30.04 -22.03 16.05
CA LEU A 492 -31.05 -23.08 15.83
C LEU A 492 -30.40 -24.47 15.69
N GLN A 493 -29.29 -24.57 14.96
CA GLN A 493 -28.53 -25.83 14.84
C GLN A 493 -27.96 -26.30 16.17
N LEU A 494 -27.46 -25.37 17.01
CA LEU A 494 -27.01 -25.66 18.37
C LEU A 494 -28.15 -26.21 19.22
N GLN A 495 -29.32 -25.57 19.19
CA GLN A 495 -30.49 -26.02 19.93
C GLN A 495 -30.95 -27.41 19.49
N GLN A 496 -31.06 -27.65 18.18
CA GLN A 496 -31.43 -28.98 17.65
C GLN A 496 -30.43 -30.07 18.01
N SER A 497 -29.13 -29.73 18.06
CA SER A 497 -28.07 -30.64 18.47
C SER A 497 -28.17 -31.01 19.95
N ASN A 498 -28.44 -30.02 20.81
CA ASN A 498 -28.66 -30.23 22.25
C ASN A 498 -29.91 -31.07 22.50
N ASP A 499 -31.03 -30.76 21.84
CA ASP A 499 -32.27 -31.54 21.95
C ASP A 499 -32.09 -32.99 21.46
N ALA A 500 -31.22 -33.22 20.47
CA ALA A 500 -30.88 -34.57 20.00
C ALA A 500 -29.99 -35.32 21.00
N GLN A 501 -29.07 -34.63 21.69
CA GLN A 501 -28.26 -35.20 22.76
C GLN A 501 -29.10 -35.55 23.98
N ASP A 502 -30.00 -34.67 24.42
CA ASP A 502 -30.90 -34.92 25.55
C ASP A 502 -31.83 -36.10 25.28
N ARG A 503 -32.39 -36.21 24.06
CA ARG A 503 -33.17 -37.38 23.65
C ARG A 503 -32.36 -38.67 23.66
N ARG A 504 -31.08 -38.62 23.26
CA ARG A 504 -30.19 -39.79 23.32
C ARG A 504 -29.84 -40.20 24.76
N LEU A 505 -29.70 -39.23 25.66
CA LEU A 505 -29.47 -39.49 27.09
C LEU A 505 -30.70 -40.13 27.74
N GLN A 506 -31.90 -39.59 27.48
CA GLN A 506 -33.16 -40.17 27.95
C GLN A 506 -33.39 -41.59 27.37
N HIS A 507 -33.04 -41.85 26.10
CA HIS A 507 -33.12 -43.20 25.54
C HIS A 507 -32.11 -44.17 26.15
N LYS A 508 -30.93 -43.71 26.58
CA LYS A 508 -29.94 -44.55 27.26
C LYS A 508 -30.37 -44.91 28.69
N GLU A 509 -30.99 -43.99 29.42
CA GLU A 509 -31.55 -44.27 30.74
C GLU A 509 -32.69 -45.30 30.67
N VAL A 510 -33.60 -45.16 29.71
CA VAL A 510 -34.70 -46.12 29.50
C VAL A 510 -34.21 -47.50 29.04
N HIS A 511 -33.06 -47.59 28.37
CA HIS A 511 -32.45 -48.87 27.96
C HIS A 511 -31.57 -49.52 29.04
N GLN A 512 -31.00 -48.76 29.98
CA GLN A 512 -30.28 -49.32 31.13
C GLN A 512 -31.22 -50.05 32.11
N ASP A 513 -32.46 -49.58 32.27
CA ASP A 513 -33.46 -50.26 33.10
C ASP A 513 -34.01 -51.55 32.48
N LYS A 514 -33.84 -51.76 31.17
CA LYS A 514 -34.29 -52.97 30.46
C LYS A 514 -33.18 -54.00 30.17
N ALA A 515 -31.91 -53.65 30.40
CA ALA A 515 -30.76 -54.50 30.04
C ALA A 515 -30.13 -55.28 31.22
N ILE A 516 -30.87 -55.48 32.34
CA ILE A 516 -30.48 -56.40 33.43
C ILE A 516 -31.19 -57.78 33.33
N LEU A 517 -32.04 -58.00 32.33
CA LEU A 517 -32.63 -59.31 32.03
C LEU A 517 -32.47 -59.69 30.56
N ALA A 518 -31.39 -60.40 30.24
CA ALA A 518 -31.38 -61.60 29.40
C ALA A 518 -29.96 -61.89 28.87
N THR A 519 -29.32 -62.87 29.50
CA THR A 519 -28.17 -63.59 28.98
C THR A 519 -28.58 -64.62 27.91
N SER A 520 -27.79 -64.73 26.85
CA SER A 520 -27.12 -65.97 26.39
C SER A 520 -27.15 -66.21 24.86
N SER A 521 -26.00 -66.69 24.39
CA SER A 521 -25.81 -67.74 23.37
C SER A 521 -25.46 -67.35 21.92
N ALA A 522 -24.18 -67.65 21.61
CA ALA A 522 -23.68 -68.41 20.44
C ALA A 522 -23.70 -67.77 19.03
N VAL A 523 -22.83 -68.06 18.06
CA VAL A 523 -21.42 -68.53 17.89
C VAL A 523 -21.23 -68.60 16.36
N SER A 524 -20.04 -68.24 15.86
CA SER A 524 -19.42 -68.61 14.55
C SER A 524 -20.09 -68.25 13.21
N ALA A 525 -19.33 -67.60 12.33
CA ALA A 525 -18.60 -68.29 11.24
C ALA A 525 -17.73 -67.30 10.43
N LYS A 526 -16.52 -67.76 10.09
CA LYS A 526 -15.52 -67.13 9.21
C LYS A 526 -15.76 -67.51 7.73
N THR A 527 -14.96 -66.89 6.87
CA THR A 527 -14.48 -67.26 5.50
C THR A 527 -15.20 -66.60 4.34
N ASP A 528 -14.55 -66.19 3.24
CA ASP A 528 -13.15 -65.92 2.86
C ASP A 528 -13.19 -65.36 1.41
N ALA A 529 -12.08 -64.75 0.97
CA ALA A 529 -11.64 -64.49 -0.41
C ALA A 529 -12.47 -63.51 -1.29
N GLY A 530 -11.87 -62.58 -2.05
CA GLY A 530 -10.47 -62.29 -2.32
C GLY A 530 -10.32 -61.31 -3.50
N GLN A 531 -9.09 -60.82 -3.68
CA GLN A 531 -8.48 -60.35 -4.93
C GLN A 531 -8.96 -59.03 -5.58
N ARG A 532 -8.17 -57.96 -5.45
CA ARG A 532 -7.09 -57.54 -6.39
C ARG A 532 -6.64 -56.09 -6.09
N LEU A 533 -5.34 -55.91 -5.86
CA LEU A 533 -4.62 -54.66 -6.16
C LEU A 533 -4.29 -54.66 -7.67
N PRO A 534 -4.30 -53.49 -8.34
CA PRO A 534 -3.09 -52.67 -8.52
C PRO A 534 -3.45 -51.16 -8.40
N ALA A 535 -2.59 -50.15 -8.47
CA ALA A 535 -1.15 -49.95 -8.51
C ALA A 535 -0.93 -48.52 -7.96
N LYS A 536 0.31 -48.22 -7.55
CA LYS A 536 0.77 -46.85 -7.32
C LYS A 536 0.80 -46.10 -8.65
N GLU A 537 0.13 -44.96 -8.73
CA GLU A 537 0.52 -43.84 -9.59
C GLU A 537 0.40 -42.54 -8.78
N GLN A 538 1.43 -41.71 -8.89
CA GLN A 538 1.41 -40.29 -8.52
C GLN A 538 0.25 -39.57 -9.23
N LEU A 539 -0.22 -38.43 -8.71
CA LEU A 539 -0.44 -37.16 -9.45
C LEU A 539 -1.37 -36.20 -8.68
N ASP A 540 -1.12 -34.91 -8.93
CA ASP A 540 -1.81 -33.71 -8.47
C ASP A 540 -3.34 -33.65 -8.75
N GLY A 541 -4.09 -33.09 -7.77
CA GLY A 541 -5.43 -32.48 -7.87
C GLY A 541 -6.47 -32.96 -6.82
N PRO A 542 -7.56 -32.21 -6.50
CA PRO A 542 -7.70 -30.78 -6.20
C PRO A 542 -8.14 -30.57 -4.72
N GLY A 543 -7.22 -30.28 -3.79
CA GLY A 543 -7.60 -29.70 -2.49
C GLY A 543 -7.78 -28.20 -2.58
N SER A 544 -8.73 -27.64 -1.81
CA SER A 544 -8.87 -26.20 -1.65
C SER A 544 -8.19 -25.75 -0.36
N GLU A 545 -7.52 -24.60 -0.41
CA GLU A 545 -6.99 -23.93 0.78
C GLU A 545 -8.14 -23.25 1.53
N LYS A 546 -8.20 -23.51 2.84
CA LYS A 546 -9.23 -22.99 3.74
C LYS A 546 -8.56 -22.16 4.83
N GLU A 547 -9.25 -21.11 5.28
CA GLU A 547 -8.78 -20.23 6.34
C GLU A 547 -9.79 -20.17 7.51
N LEU A 548 -9.27 -20.04 8.73
CA LEU A 548 -10.04 -19.81 9.95
C LEU A 548 -9.27 -18.90 10.91
N ILE A 549 -9.95 -18.40 11.94
CA ILE A 549 -9.35 -17.62 13.02
C ILE A 549 -9.53 -18.39 14.33
N ILE A 550 -8.47 -18.55 15.10
CA ILE A 550 -8.55 -19.02 16.49
C ILE A 550 -8.42 -17.82 17.42
N LYS A 551 -9.39 -17.64 18.30
CA LYS A 551 -9.39 -16.66 19.37
C LYS A 551 -9.09 -17.34 20.70
N VAL A 552 -8.28 -16.70 21.54
CA VAL A 552 -7.87 -17.20 22.85
C VAL A 552 -8.00 -16.07 23.88
N GLU A 553 -8.83 -16.29 24.88
CA GLU A 553 -9.02 -15.44 26.04
C GLU A 553 -8.36 -16.06 27.26
N GLU A 554 -7.41 -15.34 27.84
CA GLU A 554 -6.73 -15.77 29.06
C GLU A 554 -6.51 -14.60 30.01
N ARG A 555 -6.17 -14.88 31.28
CA ARG A 555 -5.75 -13.81 32.19
C ARG A 555 -4.44 -13.21 31.70
N ASP A 556 -4.37 -11.89 31.69
CA ASP A 556 -3.15 -11.19 31.31
C ASP A 556 -2.04 -11.46 32.34
N LYS A 557 -0.95 -12.07 31.86
CA LYS A 557 0.24 -12.41 32.66
C LYS A 557 1.33 -11.34 32.58
N GLY A 558 1.09 -10.22 31.89
CA GLY A 558 2.06 -9.17 31.64
C GLY A 558 2.87 -9.39 30.36
N THR A 559 3.59 -8.36 29.93
CA THR A 559 4.35 -8.30 28.68
C THR A 559 5.47 -9.35 28.66
N GLY A 560 5.45 -10.26 27.68
CA GLY A 560 6.51 -11.23 27.40
C GLY A 560 6.33 -12.64 28.01
N ALA A 561 5.29 -12.87 28.83
CA ALA A 561 5.02 -14.21 29.37
C ALA A 561 4.26 -15.09 28.36
N LYS A 562 4.79 -16.28 28.04
CA LYS A 562 4.09 -17.27 27.20
C LYS A 562 2.76 -17.68 27.88
N GLY A 563 1.66 -17.48 27.16
CA GLY A 563 0.30 -17.77 27.58
C GLY A 563 -0.30 -18.98 26.84
N GLN A 564 -1.60 -19.16 27.04
CA GLN A 564 -2.45 -20.12 26.36
C GLN A 564 -2.45 -19.87 24.84
N ALA A 565 -2.37 -18.62 24.39
CA ALA A 565 -2.35 -18.29 22.96
C ALA A 565 -1.11 -18.88 22.26
N GLU A 566 0.08 -18.76 22.85
CA GLU A 566 1.30 -19.34 22.31
C GLU A 566 1.28 -20.87 22.32
N ALA A 567 0.72 -21.48 23.37
CA ALA A 567 0.56 -22.94 23.45
C ALA A 567 -0.43 -23.48 22.40
N VAL A 568 -1.50 -22.74 22.12
CA VAL A 568 -2.46 -23.05 21.06
C VAL A 568 -1.78 -22.95 19.69
N LYS A 569 -1.04 -21.87 19.41
CA LYS A 569 -0.26 -21.72 18.16
C LYS A 569 0.70 -22.89 17.95
N ASP A 570 1.52 -23.22 18.95
CA ASP A 570 2.46 -24.34 18.89
C ASP A 570 1.76 -25.69 18.63
N THR A 571 0.52 -25.87 19.12
CA THR A 571 -0.25 -27.10 18.97
C THR A 571 -0.83 -27.23 17.56
N VAL A 572 -1.30 -26.13 16.97
CA VAL A 572 -1.82 -26.08 15.59
C VAL A 572 -0.68 -26.23 14.57
N GLU A 573 0.47 -25.60 14.79
CA GLU A 573 1.64 -25.81 13.92
C GLU A 573 2.08 -27.28 13.92
N ARG A 574 2.07 -27.93 15.09
CA ARG A 574 2.38 -29.37 15.22
C ARG A 574 1.34 -30.29 14.57
N SER A 575 0.13 -29.81 14.29
CA SER A 575 -0.86 -30.61 13.55
C SER A 575 -0.64 -30.57 12.04
N GLY A 576 0.22 -29.69 11.52
CA GLY A 576 0.49 -29.53 10.09
C GLY A 576 -0.22 -28.34 9.45
N ALA A 577 -1.07 -27.61 10.18
CA ALA A 577 -1.73 -26.41 9.67
C ALA A 577 -0.78 -25.20 9.72
N LYS A 578 -0.91 -24.28 8.76
CA LYS A 578 -0.16 -23.02 8.73
C LYS A 578 -0.82 -22.03 9.68
N VAL A 579 -0.04 -21.41 10.57
CA VAL A 579 -0.56 -20.44 11.55
C VAL A 579 0.16 -19.10 11.35
N GLY A 580 -0.61 -18.02 11.29
CA GLY A 580 -0.10 -16.65 11.25
C GLY A 580 0.37 -16.15 12.63
N ASP A 581 0.66 -14.87 12.71
CA ASP A 581 1.05 -14.24 13.97
C ASP A 581 -0.15 -14.10 14.93
N ILE A 582 0.18 -14.09 16.22
CA ILE A 582 -0.79 -13.87 17.29
C ILE A 582 -0.97 -12.36 17.45
N GLN A 583 -2.19 -11.88 17.24
CA GLN A 583 -2.57 -10.49 17.52
C GLN A 583 -3.26 -10.46 18.88
N SER A 584 -2.66 -9.81 19.89
CA SER A 584 -3.21 -9.74 21.24
C SER A 584 -3.63 -8.32 21.61
N THR A 585 -4.75 -8.20 22.33
CA THR A 585 -5.21 -6.98 23.00
C THR A 585 -5.54 -7.32 24.45
N SER A 586 -5.11 -6.48 25.39
CA SER A 586 -5.41 -6.66 26.81
C SER A 586 -6.41 -5.61 27.29
N THR A 587 -7.50 -6.07 27.91
CA THR A 587 -8.55 -5.21 28.48
C THR A 587 -9.01 -5.80 29.81
N ASN A 588 -9.06 -4.98 30.87
CA ASN A 588 -9.53 -5.37 32.21
C ASN A 588 -8.84 -6.62 32.80
N GLY A 589 -7.55 -6.83 32.51
CA GLY A 589 -6.78 -7.98 33.01
C GLY A 589 -7.05 -9.31 32.27
N LEU A 590 -7.80 -9.26 31.16
CA LEU A 590 -7.94 -10.36 30.19
C LEU A 590 -7.19 -10.01 28.91
N ARG A 591 -6.41 -10.96 28.40
CA ARG A 591 -5.72 -10.91 27.12
C ARG A 591 -6.56 -11.66 26.09
N HIS A 592 -7.06 -10.95 25.10
CA HIS A 592 -7.76 -11.49 23.93
C HIS A 592 -6.76 -11.61 22.78
N SER A 593 -6.52 -12.82 22.31
CA SER A 593 -5.55 -13.11 21.25
C SER A 593 -6.25 -13.74 20.05
N GLU A 594 -5.89 -13.34 18.84
CA GLU A 594 -6.40 -13.92 17.59
C GLU A 594 -5.24 -14.42 16.73
N MET A 595 -5.38 -15.56 16.08
CA MET A 595 -4.42 -16.09 15.11
C MET A 595 -5.13 -16.67 13.90
N LYS A 596 -4.65 -16.35 12.69
CA LYS A 596 -5.15 -16.94 11.45
C LYS A 596 -4.55 -18.32 11.25
N VAL A 597 -5.35 -19.28 10.81
CA VAL A 597 -4.91 -20.63 10.49
C VAL A 597 -5.38 -21.00 9.10
N ALA A 598 -4.49 -21.57 8.28
CA ALA A 598 -4.80 -22.09 6.96
C ALA A 598 -4.45 -23.59 6.87
N TYR A 599 -5.29 -24.36 6.20
CA TYR A 599 -5.07 -25.77 5.91
C TYR A 599 -5.59 -26.12 4.51
N ARG A 600 -5.09 -27.20 3.92
CA ARG A 600 -5.63 -27.71 2.64
C ARG A 600 -6.45 -28.97 2.88
N THR A 601 -7.52 -29.14 2.11
CA THR A 601 -8.39 -30.32 2.23
C THR A 601 -7.76 -31.60 1.69
N ASP A 602 -6.70 -31.51 0.90
CA ASP A 602 -5.89 -32.63 0.39
C ASP A 602 -4.62 -32.89 1.23
N ASP A 603 -4.45 -32.21 2.37
CA ASP A 603 -3.31 -32.41 3.24
C ASP A 603 -3.31 -33.83 3.84
N PRO A 604 -2.22 -34.61 3.76
CA PRO A 604 -2.16 -35.95 4.34
C PRO A 604 -2.39 -35.96 5.87
N GLU A 605 -2.14 -34.84 6.54
CA GLU A 605 -2.38 -34.67 7.98
C GLU A 605 -3.76 -34.08 8.29
N ILE A 606 -4.69 -33.96 7.31
CA ILE A 606 -6.02 -33.35 7.50
C ILE A 606 -6.80 -33.96 8.66
N GLY A 607 -6.63 -35.27 8.94
CA GLY A 607 -7.21 -35.92 10.11
C GLY A 607 -6.65 -35.38 11.44
N LYS A 608 -5.34 -35.15 11.52
CA LYS A 608 -4.67 -34.56 12.69
C LYS A 608 -5.02 -33.09 12.84
N ILE A 609 -5.00 -32.34 11.74
CA ILE A 609 -5.44 -30.93 11.68
C ILE A 609 -6.87 -30.82 12.20
N SER A 610 -7.78 -31.65 11.69
CA SER A 610 -9.19 -31.62 12.08
C SER A 610 -9.38 -31.89 13.58
N LYS A 611 -8.72 -32.92 14.12
CA LYS A 611 -8.79 -33.24 15.55
C LYS A 611 -8.20 -32.14 16.43
N THR A 612 -7.08 -31.56 16.02
CA THR A 612 -6.44 -30.48 16.78
C THR A 612 -7.32 -29.24 16.83
N LEU A 613 -7.89 -28.82 15.70
CA LEU A 613 -8.79 -27.66 15.64
C LEU A 613 -10.06 -27.88 16.47
N ASP A 614 -10.66 -29.08 16.40
CA ASP A 614 -11.83 -29.42 17.20
C ASP A 614 -11.49 -29.50 18.70
N ALA A 615 -10.31 -30.03 19.07
CA ALA A 615 -9.86 -30.07 20.45
C ALA A 615 -9.59 -28.67 21.02
N ILE A 616 -9.01 -27.77 20.23
CA ILE A 616 -8.77 -26.38 20.61
C ILE A 616 -10.09 -25.64 20.81
N GLY A 617 -11.06 -25.80 19.91
CA GLY A 617 -12.38 -25.18 20.05
C GLY A 617 -13.18 -25.69 21.27
N ASN A 618 -12.84 -26.86 21.81
CA ASN A 618 -13.44 -27.41 23.03
C ASN A 618 -12.72 -26.97 24.32
N GLN A 619 -11.58 -26.28 24.23
CA GLN A 619 -10.87 -25.78 25.40
C GLN A 619 -11.47 -24.46 25.89
N LYS A 620 -11.65 -24.34 27.21
CA LYS A 620 -12.19 -23.13 27.83
C LYS A 620 -11.29 -21.92 27.54
N GLY A 621 -11.91 -20.84 27.06
CA GLY A 621 -11.21 -19.63 26.66
C GLY A 621 -10.75 -19.62 25.21
N ASN A 622 -10.95 -20.69 24.44
CA ASN A 622 -10.65 -20.69 23.00
C ASN A 622 -11.94 -20.66 22.17
N ASP A 623 -11.88 -19.99 21.02
CA ASP A 623 -12.93 -20.03 20.01
C ASP A 623 -12.29 -20.24 18.63
N VAL A 624 -12.85 -21.14 17.83
CA VAL A 624 -12.36 -21.44 16.47
C VAL A 624 -13.43 -20.95 15.50
N VAL A 625 -13.15 -19.82 14.86
CA VAL A 625 -14.01 -19.15 13.89
C VAL A 625 -13.63 -19.60 12.49
N GLU A 626 -14.37 -20.57 11.98
CA GLU A 626 -14.18 -21.23 10.68
C GLU A 626 -15.53 -21.26 9.97
N HIS A 627 -15.55 -21.05 8.66
CA HIS A 627 -16.79 -21.12 7.90
C HIS A 627 -17.40 -22.52 7.99
N HIS A 628 -18.73 -22.61 8.21
CA HIS A 628 -19.39 -23.87 8.51
C HIS A 628 -19.25 -24.93 7.40
N SER A 629 -19.27 -24.51 6.13
CA SER A 629 -19.04 -25.43 5.01
C SER A 629 -17.63 -26.03 5.04
N ASP A 630 -16.62 -25.23 5.39
CA ASP A 630 -15.22 -25.64 5.40
C ASP A 630 -14.93 -26.56 6.60
N ARG A 631 -15.56 -26.27 7.74
CA ARG A 631 -15.55 -27.16 8.92
C ARG A 631 -16.18 -28.52 8.61
N THR A 632 -17.32 -28.51 7.93
CA THR A 632 -18.05 -29.74 7.57
C THR A 632 -17.27 -30.55 6.55
N GLU A 633 -16.73 -29.89 5.53
CA GLU A 633 -15.83 -30.50 4.54
C GLU A 633 -14.60 -31.12 5.21
N ARG A 634 -13.91 -30.36 6.08
CA ARG A 634 -12.75 -30.84 6.85
C ARG A 634 -13.09 -32.06 7.68
N ARG A 635 -14.20 -32.04 8.44
CA ARG A 635 -14.62 -33.17 9.29
C ARG A 635 -15.01 -34.40 8.48
N ASN A 636 -15.72 -34.21 7.36
CA ASN A 636 -16.09 -35.30 6.46
C ASN A 636 -14.84 -35.97 5.87
N ILE A 637 -13.90 -35.18 5.34
CA ILE A 637 -12.64 -35.69 4.78
C ILE A 637 -11.81 -36.39 5.85
N ALA A 638 -11.67 -35.77 7.04
CA ALA A 638 -10.97 -36.37 8.17
C ALA A 638 -11.58 -37.72 8.58
N SER A 639 -12.91 -37.80 8.69
CA SER A 639 -13.61 -39.04 9.04
C SER A 639 -13.46 -40.14 7.97
N ASN A 640 -13.44 -39.76 6.69
CA ASN A 640 -13.22 -40.68 5.59
C ASN A 640 -11.78 -41.23 5.56
N MET A 641 -10.78 -40.43 5.94
CA MET A 641 -9.40 -40.88 6.08
C MET A 641 -9.18 -41.80 7.29
N GLU A 642 -9.89 -41.61 8.40
CA GLU A 642 -9.81 -42.53 9.55
C GLU A 642 -10.41 -43.90 9.27
N ASN A 643 -11.46 -43.97 8.44
CA ASN A 643 -12.06 -45.22 8.00
C ASN A 643 -11.19 -46.01 7.01
N TYR A 644 -10.10 -45.41 6.50
CA TYR A 644 -9.16 -46.04 5.55
C TYR A 644 -7.86 -46.55 6.20
N ARG A 645 -7.75 -46.55 7.54
CA ARG A 645 -6.67 -47.25 8.24
C ARG A 645 -7.03 -48.73 8.44
N PRO A 646 -6.43 -49.69 7.70
CA PRO A 646 -6.59 -51.09 8.04
C PRO A 646 -6.04 -51.31 9.45
N SER A 647 -6.83 -52.00 10.27
CA SER A 647 -6.46 -52.44 11.61
C SER A 647 -5.12 -53.17 11.61
N GLN A 648 -4.05 -52.49 12.03
CA GLN A 648 -2.83 -53.17 12.45
C GLN A 648 -3.09 -53.76 13.84
N GLN A 649 -3.39 -55.06 13.83
CA GLN A 649 -3.26 -55.91 14.99
C GLN A 649 -1.81 -55.93 15.48
N GLU A 650 -1.71 -55.95 16.80
CA GLU A 650 -0.56 -56.30 17.61
C GLU A 650 0.29 -57.42 16.99
N ILE A 651 1.61 -57.21 16.91
CA ILE A 651 2.57 -58.29 17.09
C ILE A 651 3.42 -57.91 18.29
N THR A 652 3.03 -58.45 19.44
CA THR A 652 3.89 -58.62 20.59
C THR A 652 4.81 -59.81 20.31
N ARG A 653 6.10 -59.55 20.14
CA ARG A 653 7.19 -60.31 20.76
C ARG A 653 8.50 -59.55 20.68
#